data_AF-A0A2S8GR13-F1
#
_entry.id   AF-A0A2S8GR13-F1
#
_cell.length_a   1.000
_cell.length_b   1.000
_cell.length_c   1.000
_cell.angle_alpha   90.00
_cell.angle_beta   90.00
_cell.angle_gamma   90.00
#
_symmetry.space_group_name_H-M   'P 1'
#
loop_
_entity.id
_entity.type
_entity.pdbx_description
1 polymer ?
#
loop_
_entity_poly.entity_id
_entity_poly.type
_entity_poly.pdbx_seq_one_letter_code
_entity_poly.pdbx_strand_id
1 'polypeptide(L)'
;MIDSKLEAVLQSGDLEKCRDYFLGMPEKERRKLAPELGKLFRKVDKSPSYDEATRIYSLQNVDLDMLGIAVFSTGTPTEIKKLGFRGEPRPEMMYEIIVDRRPEWIEEWVAGLFESPRFSWYWGIIRKLYLDGLIQKPDHPNYTLGMINYLQPPGGAFRKDEPSVEEAISADPTLLEDEIWRLFEHEGEGVDSLANADGSRGTGDWQTALLYFEKRGELSRERLLTSSLEALERDFNHYRAKWFTVFHDGLKPSDEELKSLAPHYLQILGVSAAPVVSWAYAKVEKLAKAGAYSADDLVAGLKPVLQARQKGIVKKALKLLATLAGKRKGEAAKIVVAALPALGHEAVEVQTDVLGMIEKFGDVSDAKFVRDVSEYASVVAPSERKRLDAWLAAAGAAPEVADAAAEEVAEIDDAAVDAMDERLRHLYAIDDLLANRQQGKLEIPAARFDGTEIPRLTTHQPIQPIEDLDELIEVCTRLIEDAKSIDDVERAVDGISRLCGEKPDEFELRTAPLLKRCISLMKQERSPFVGAGPGEDLIGLIIAWCKGVVLEAKPGKSKFGHKVMNYTIDGEAIQQFSSNLEPPIGFLSERVKTIAGRVAAENAAPLWSAPTHAGAWIEPQVLVDRVLASGGKPLDDFDAVLALLRLAPEGREAALANLKTAATEAAKAVRYALGATRVTIGKSAPIWTAAARSRAPWSDDAQLEKAFPKSGPDAATAAAYHNVIWCDEYKDYNRTYLVARFSMESTPRAPKTIDPLCITTRFHWGYQAPIKEHWERRSCGGHSEYGIAWTASIWPQARESFFASGVCVMGNNIDWDSAAWGHKAFLEPLLDSTTPLREMGLMLLVIGLGAKEPGEHGLATDAAIAAIEEGRLGSDNLGAMLARLLRTGLIKPPRWAKTLADVARISTLHAAVVHHAIQISLAGDAETLPRDYAKLLELLLQLSIELELPVTHAGCLETLQNLPGSGKGPKTAKALLKRPPATEETVQRILDLALQQRIRAAEAVA
;
A
#
# COMPACT_ATOMS: atom_id res chain seq x y z
N MET A 1 -13.03 -54.49 -2.58
CA MET A 1 -14.38 -54.26 -2.04
C MET A 1 -14.25 -54.13 -0.54
N ILE A 2 -14.85 -53.10 0.05
CA ILE A 2 -15.01 -53.01 1.50
C ILE A 2 -15.89 -54.18 1.96
N ASP A 3 -15.63 -54.75 3.13
CA ASP A 3 -16.48 -55.82 3.64
C ASP A 3 -17.85 -55.28 4.11
N SER A 4 -18.83 -56.17 4.26
CA SER A 4 -20.20 -55.80 4.64
C SER A 4 -20.28 -55.16 6.03
N LYS A 5 -19.25 -55.36 6.88
CA LYS A 5 -19.20 -54.81 8.23
C LYS A 5 -18.75 -53.34 8.18
N LEU A 6 -17.75 -53.00 7.38
CA LEU A 6 -17.31 -51.61 7.15
C LEU A 6 -18.38 -50.80 6.43
N GLU A 7 -19.08 -51.40 5.46
CA GLU A 7 -20.20 -50.74 4.78
C GLU A 7 -21.33 -50.35 5.76
N ALA A 8 -21.70 -51.27 6.65
CA ALA A 8 -22.69 -50.99 7.71
C ALA A 8 -22.22 -49.92 8.70
N VAL A 9 -20.92 -49.88 9.01
CA VAL A 9 -20.33 -48.85 9.88
C VAL A 9 -20.40 -47.48 9.19
N LEU A 10 -19.97 -47.36 7.93
CA LEU A 10 -20.02 -46.10 7.17
C LEU A 10 -21.44 -45.57 7.02
N GLN A 11 -22.42 -46.44 6.77
CA GLN A 11 -23.84 -46.06 6.64
C GLN A 11 -24.49 -45.63 7.97
N SER A 12 -23.88 -45.94 9.11
CA SER A 12 -24.46 -45.61 10.42
C SER A 12 -24.34 -44.14 10.81
N GLY A 13 -23.41 -43.40 10.19
CA GLY A 13 -23.08 -42.02 10.56
C GLY A 13 -22.44 -41.85 11.95
N ASP A 14 -22.08 -42.95 12.61
CA ASP A 14 -21.52 -42.97 13.94
C ASP A 14 -19.98 -42.93 13.88
N LEU A 15 -19.43 -41.73 14.11
CA LEU A 15 -17.99 -41.45 13.99
C LEU A 15 -17.15 -42.30 14.96
N GLU A 16 -17.67 -42.55 16.16
CA GLU A 16 -17.00 -43.39 17.17
C GLU A 16 -16.94 -44.83 16.68
N LYS A 17 -18.04 -45.39 16.15
CA LYS A 17 -18.04 -46.73 15.54
C LYS A 17 -17.13 -46.82 14.32
N CYS A 18 -17.01 -45.75 13.54
CA CYS A 18 -16.09 -45.69 12.40
C CYS A 18 -14.64 -45.83 12.86
N ARG A 19 -14.24 -45.02 13.84
CA ARG A 19 -12.90 -45.12 14.45
C ARG A 19 -12.67 -46.52 15.01
N ASP A 20 -13.60 -47.01 15.84
CA ASP A 20 -13.46 -48.28 16.56
C ASP A 20 -13.34 -49.49 15.63
N TYR A 21 -13.93 -49.44 14.43
CA TYR A 21 -13.76 -50.48 13.42
C TYR A 21 -12.29 -50.65 13.01
N PHE A 22 -11.53 -49.56 12.96
CA PHE A 22 -10.13 -49.58 12.55
C PHE A 22 -9.16 -49.82 13.69
N LEU A 23 -9.48 -49.47 14.94
CA LEU A 23 -8.59 -49.68 16.09
C LEU A 23 -8.22 -51.17 16.26
N GLY A 24 -6.93 -51.44 16.52
CA GLY A 24 -6.38 -52.79 16.63
C GLY A 24 -6.16 -53.52 15.29
N MET A 25 -6.52 -52.91 14.16
CA MET A 25 -6.34 -53.52 12.83
C MET A 25 -4.86 -53.46 12.38
N PRO A 26 -4.27 -54.59 11.94
CA PRO A 26 -2.90 -54.60 11.43
C PRO A 26 -2.71 -53.71 10.19
N GLU A 27 -1.55 -53.05 10.07
CA GLU A 27 -1.26 -52.11 8.97
C GLU A 27 -1.47 -52.73 7.58
N LYS A 28 -1.10 -54.00 7.39
CA LYS A 28 -1.33 -54.71 6.13
C LYS A 28 -2.81 -54.83 5.75
N GLU A 29 -3.71 -54.92 6.73
CA GLU A 29 -5.15 -54.98 6.52
C GLU A 29 -5.74 -53.58 6.27
N ARG A 30 -5.29 -52.57 7.04
CA ARG A 30 -5.61 -51.15 6.79
C ARG A 30 -5.30 -50.76 5.34
N ARG A 31 -4.09 -51.09 4.86
CA ARG A 31 -3.62 -50.77 3.50
C ARG A 31 -4.43 -51.46 2.40
N LYS A 32 -5.04 -52.63 2.63
CA LYS A 32 -5.91 -53.29 1.64
C LYS A 32 -7.20 -52.49 1.37
N LEU A 33 -7.67 -51.72 2.36
CA LEU A 33 -8.92 -50.95 2.28
C LEU A 33 -8.72 -49.55 1.66
N ALA A 34 -7.50 -48.99 1.76
CA ALA A 34 -7.18 -47.63 1.34
C ALA A 34 -7.60 -47.27 -0.11
N PRO A 35 -7.39 -48.11 -1.14
CA PRO A 35 -7.75 -47.74 -2.52
C PRO A 35 -9.26 -47.56 -2.72
N GLU A 36 -10.08 -48.39 -2.07
CA GLU A 36 -11.55 -48.31 -2.18
C GLU A 36 -12.11 -47.15 -1.35
N LEU A 37 -11.59 -46.95 -0.13
CA LEU A 37 -11.98 -45.80 0.72
C LEU A 37 -11.60 -44.46 0.07
N GLY A 38 -10.42 -44.37 -0.54
CA GLY A 38 -10.01 -43.19 -1.31
C GLY A 38 -10.88 -42.93 -2.55
N LYS A 39 -11.43 -43.99 -3.19
CA LYS A 39 -12.43 -43.83 -4.25
C LYS A 39 -13.75 -43.30 -3.70
N LEU A 40 -14.21 -43.79 -2.55
CA LEU A 40 -15.45 -43.33 -1.91
C LEU A 40 -15.33 -41.87 -1.45
N PHE A 41 -14.22 -41.50 -0.79
CA PHE A 41 -13.95 -40.13 -0.36
C PHE A 41 -13.88 -39.12 -1.53
N ARG A 42 -13.45 -39.55 -2.72
CA ARG A 42 -13.52 -38.68 -3.92
C ARG A 42 -14.93 -38.48 -4.44
N LYS A 43 -15.85 -39.40 -4.16
CA LYS A 43 -17.23 -39.36 -4.65
C LYS A 43 -18.21 -38.72 -3.66
N VAL A 44 -17.88 -38.66 -2.38
CA VAL A 44 -18.75 -38.08 -1.35
C VAL A 44 -18.91 -36.57 -1.53
N ASP A 45 -20.10 -36.04 -1.26
CA ASP A 45 -20.34 -34.61 -1.21
C ASP A 45 -19.55 -33.98 -0.05
N LYS A 46 -18.82 -32.89 -0.35
CA LYS A 46 -17.95 -32.20 0.62
C LYS A 46 -18.60 -30.93 1.19
N SER A 47 -19.87 -30.71 0.90
CA SER A 47 -20.67 -29.61 1.40
C SER A 47 -20.98 -29.83 2.90
N PRO A 48 -20.89 -28.83 3.79
CA PRO A 48 -21.47 -28.87 5.13
C PRO A 48 -22.95 -29.19 5.07
N SER A 49 -23.42 -29.76 6.16
CA SER A 49 -24.83 -30.03 6.34
C SER A 49 -25.60 -28.75 6.68
N TYR A 50 -26.80 -28.64 6.11
CA TYR A 50 -27.78 -27.65 6.46
C TYR A 50 -28.99 -28.38 7.03
N ASP A 51 -29.31 -28.11 8.29
CA ASP A 51 -30.51 -28.64 8.92
C ASP A 51 -31.69 -27.71 8.60
N GLU A 52 -32.60 -28.21 7.78
CA GLU A 52 -33.77 -27.47 7.30
C GLU A 52 -34.78 -27.17 8.41
N ALA A 53 -34.83 -28.00 9.47
CA ALA A 53 -35.74 -27.84 10.60
C ALA A 53 -35.24 -26.78 11.59
N THR A 54 -33.93 -26.71 11.83
CA THR A 54 -33.33 -25.72 12.76
C THR A 54 -32.84 -24.45 12.04
N ARG A 55 -32.73 -24.47 10.70
CA ARG A 55 -32.11 -23.43 9.86
C ARG A 55 -30.68 -23.10 10.27
N ILE A 56 -30.01 -24.04 10.93
CA ILE A 56 -28.63 -23.90 11.39
C ILE A 56 -27.72 -24.51 10.32
N TYR A 57 -26.75 -23.71 9.87
CA TYR A 57 -25.64 -24.19 9.07
C TYR A 57 -24.63 -24.87 9.99
N SER A 58 -24.37 -26.17 9.78
CA SER A 58 -23.29 -26.88 10.47
C SER A 58 -22.12 -27.04 9.52
N LEU A 59 -20.93 -26.65 9.94
CA LEU A 59 -19.68 -26.90 9.21
C LEU A 59 -19.39 -28.39 8.95
N GLN A 60 -20.05 -29.28 9.69
CA GLN A 60 -19.82 -30.72 9.73
C GLN A 60 -20.68 -31.45 8.69
N ASN A 61 -20.11 -32.47 8.05
CA ASN A 61 -20.81 -33.36 7.12
C ASN A 61 -20.46 -34.79 7.55
N VAL A 62 -21.46 -35.51 8.06
CA VAL A 62 -21.26 -36.81 8.69
C VAL A 62 -20.66 -37.83 7.71
N ASP A 63 -21.12 -37.90 6.46
CA ASP A 63 -20.57 -38.83 5.48
C ASP A 63 -19.12 -38.50 5.10
N LEU A 64 -18.81 -37.21 5.00
CA LEU A 64 -17.45 -36.72 4.77
C LEU A 64 -16.54 -37.03 5.97
N ASP A 65 -17.03 -36.83 7.19
CA ASP A 65 -16.30 -37.07 8.43
C ASP A 65 -16.04 -38.58 8.62
N MET A 66 -17.03 -39.44 8.33
CA MET A 66 -16.91 -40.89 8.36
C MET A 66 -15.84 -41.39 7.38
N LEU A 67 -15.87 -40.90 6.14
CA LEU A 67 -14.88 -41.27 5.13
C LEU A 67 -13.51 -40.64 5.40
N GLY A 68 -13.48 -39.47 6.02
CA GLY A 68 -12.26 -38.83 6.54
C GLY A 68 -11.55 -39.72 7.54
N ILE A 69 -12.27 -40.22 8.55
CA ILE A 69 -11.77 -41.18 9.54
C ILE A 69 -11.26 -42.45 8.86
N ALA A 70 -12.02 -42.99 7.91
CA ALA A 70 -11.66 -44.23 7.23
C ALA A 70 -10.41 -44.10 6.35
N VAL A 71 -10.29 -42.99 5.61
CA VAL A 71 -9.11 -42.71 4.79
C VAL A 71 -7.90 -42.37 5.67
N PHE A 72 -8.07 -41.62 6.75
CA PHE A 72 -6.99 -41.35 7.70
C PHE A 72 -6.48 -42.64 8.37
N SER A 73 -7.39 -43.56 8.69
CA SER A 73 -7.10 -44.87 9.28
C SER A 73 -6.36 -45.83 8.35
N THR A 74 -6.33 -45.57 7.04
CA THR A 74 -5.83 -46.52 6.03
C THR A 74 -4.78 -45.93 5.08
N GLY A 75 -4.73 -44.60 4.92
CA GLY A 75 -3.93 -43.89 3.93
C GLY A 75 -2.45 -43.71 4.28
N THR A 76 -1.63 -43.44 3.28
CA THR A 76 -0.25 -42.90 3.39
C THR A 76 -0.29 -41.39 3.65
N PRO A 77 0.84 -40.74 4.04
CA PRO A 77 0.89 -39.28 4.19
C PRO A 77 0.36 -38.52 2.97
N THR A 78 0.74 -38.97 1.76
CA THR A 78 0.29 -38.38 0.51
C THR A 78 -1.22 -38.56 0.27
N GLU A 79 -1.82 -39.66 0.71
CA GLU A 79 -3.26 -39.90 0.62
C GLU A 79 -4.03 -39.10 1.67
N ILE A 80 -3.50 -39.00 2.89
CA ILE A 80 -4.06 -38.20 3.99
C ILE A 80 -4.06 -36.72 3.62
N LYS A 81 -2.97 -36.20 3.03
CA LYS A 81 -2.87 -34.81 2.56
C LYS A 81 -3.96 -34.44 1.55
N LYS A 82 -4.53 -35.41 0.82
CA LYS A 82 -5.62 -35.20 -0.15
C LYS A 82 -7.00 -35.08 0.50
N LEU A 83 -7.13 -35.32 1.81
CA LEU A 83 -8.37 -35.08 2.55
C LEU A 83 -8.73 -33.59 2.51
N GLY A 84 -7.73 -32.73 2.68
CA GLY A 84 -7.90 -31.30 2.90
C GLY A 84 -8.62 -30.99 4.21
N PHE A 85 -8.61 -29.73 4.64
CA PHE A 85 -9.04 -29.33 5.99
C PHE A 85 -10.47 -29.76 6.40
N ARG A 86 -11.36 -30.02 5.43
CA ARG A 86 -12.76 -30.39 5.68
C ARG A 86 -12.98 -31.88 5.84
N GLY A 87 -12.12 -32.70 5.25
CA GLY A 87 -12.22 -34.17 5.33
C GLY A 87 -11.29 -34.77 6.35
N GLU A 88 -10.54 -33.94 7.06
CA GLU A 88 -9.68 -34.35 8.16
C GLU A 88 -10.54 -34.70 9.39
N PRO A 89 -10.27 -35.83 10.08
CA PRO A 89 -10.95 -36.17 11.33
C PRO A 89 -10.77 -35.09 12.41
N ARG A 90 -11.55 -35.16 13.47
CA ARG A 90 -11.30 -34.30 14.64
C ARG A 90 -9.93 -34.63 15.24
N PRO A 91 -9.21 -33.65 15.80
CA PRO A 91 -7.87 -33.86 16.35
C PRO A 91 -7.80 -35.03 17.35
N GLU A 92 -8.79 -35.18 18.23
CA GLU A 92 -8.85 -36.26 19.21
C GLU A 92 -8.87 -37.64 18.54
N MET A 93 -9.66 -37.80 17.48
CA MET A 93 -9.76 -39.04 16.70
C MET A 93 -8.50 -39.29 15.88
N MET A 94 -7.89 -38.25 15.31
CA MET A 94 -6.61 -38.39 14.62
C MET A 94 -5.55 -38.98 15.56
N TYR A 95 -5.45 -38.41 16.77
CA TYR A 95 -4.51 -38.87 17.79
C TYR A 95 -4.76 -40.34 18.15
N GLU A 96 -6.00 -40.74 18.44
CA GLU A 96 -6.34 -42.13 18.80
C GLU A 96 -5.95 -43.11 17.68
N ILE A 97 -6.22 -42.75 16.43
CA ILE A 97 -5.86 -43.57 15.27
C ILE A 97 -4.34 -43.67 15.11
N ILE A 98 -3.60 -42.57 15.29
CA ILE A 98 -2.14 -42.57 15.15
C ILE A 98 -1.46 -43.38 16.26
N VAL A 99 -1.94 -43.28 17.50
CA VAL A 99 -1.40 -44.03 18.66
C VAL A 99 -1.60 -45.53 18.51
N ASP A 100 -2.75 -45.95 17.96
CA ASP A 100 -3.02 -47.36 17.65
C ASP A 100 -2.21 -47.85 16.43
N ARG A 101 -2.22 -47.07 15.35
CA ARG A 101 -1.59 -47.45 14.08
C ARG A 101 -0.06 -47.43 14.11
N ARG A 102 0.54 -46.54 14.90
CA ARG A 102 1.99 -46.28 15.01
C ARG A 102 2.73 -46.30 13.67
N PRO A 103 2.34 -45.44 12.71
CA PRO A 103 2.95 -45.46 11.40
C PRO A 103 4.41 -44.97 11.43
N GLU A 104 5.28 -45.56 10.60
CA GLU A 104 6.68 -45.13 10.44
C GLU A 104 6.82 -43.69 9.92
N TRP A 105 5.77 -43.15 9.29
CA TRP A 105 5.74 -41.81 8.67
C TRP A 105 5.15 -40.72 9.58
N ILE A 106 4.91 -40.98 10.86
CA ILE A 106 4.28 -40.02 11.79
C ILE A 106 4.98 -38.65 11.78
N GLU A 107 6.32 -38.63 11.73
CA GLU A 107 7.14 -37.42 11.69
C GLU A 107 6.95 -36.62 10.38
N GLU A 108 6.87 -37.31 9.24
CA GLU A 108 6.60 -36.68 7.94
C GLU A 108 5.22 -36.01 7.93
N TRP A 109 4.23 -36.67 8.54
CA TRP A 109 2.88 -36.12 8.66
C TRP A 109 2.86 -34.88 9.56
N VAL A 110 3.50 -34.93 10.73
CA VAL A 110 3.60 -33.78 11.65
C VAL A 110 4.31 -32.60 10.98
N ALA A 111 5.43 -32.83 10.27
CA ALA A 111 6.10 -31.79 9.50
C ALA A 111 5.15 -31.12 8.48
N GLY A 112 4.32 -31.92 7.81
CA GLY A 112 3.31 -31.40 6.89
C GLY A 112 2.21 -30.55 7.54
N LEU A 113 1.92 -30.74 8.83
CA LEU A 113 0.95 -29.92 9.57
C LEU A 113 1.49 -28.52 9.87
N PHE A 114 2.80 -28.35 10.03
CA PHE A 114 3.41 -27.03 10.24
C PHE A 114 3.37 -26.14 9.00
N GLU A 115 3.35 -26.73 7.80
CA GLU A 115 3.18 -26.03 6.53
C GLU A 115 1.73 -25.62 6.24
N SER A 116 0.78 -26.05 7.09
CA SER A 116 -0.63 -25.69 6.95
C SER A 116 -0.86 -24.25 7.40
N PRO A 117 -1.68 -23.45 6.69
CA PRO A 117 -2.16 -22.15 7.18
C PRO A 117 -2.95 -22.23 8.50
N ARG A 118 -3.24 -23.45 8.99
CA ARG A 118 -3.97 -23.72 10.24
C ARG A 118 -3.14 -24.50 11.25
N PHE A 119 -1.81 -24.41 11.18
CA PHE A 119 -0.89 -25.14 12.05
C PHE A 119 -1.27 -25.07 13.55
N SER A 120 -1.79 -23.93 14.01
CA SER A 120 -2.22 -23.71 15.40
C SER A 120 -3.35 -24.64 15.84
N TRP A 121 -4.20 -25.11 14.93
CA TRP A 121 -5.31 -26.03 15.23
C TRP A 121 -4.83 -27.44 15.58
N TYR A 122 -3.67 -27.84 15.06
CA TYR A 122 -3.10 -29.16 15.30
C TYR A 122 -2.13 -29.19 16.48
N TRP A 123 -1.89 -28.05 17.12
CA TRP A 123 -0.88 -27.96 18.17
C TRP A 123 -1.12 -28.95 19.32
N GLY A 124 -2.36 -29.05 19.80
CA GLY A 124 -2.71 -29.95 20.91
C GLY A 124 -2.42 -31.43 20.65
N ILE A 125 -2.68 -31.91 19.42
CA ILE A 125 -2.38 -33.32 19.07
C ILE A 125 -0.88 -33.54 18.91
N ILE A 126 -0.15 -32.59 18.33
CA ILE A 126 1.30 -32.67 18.17
C ILE A 126 1.95 -32.70 19.56
N ARG A 127 1.51 -31.82 20.48
CA ARG A 127 1.97 -31.81 21.87
C ARG A 127 1.75 -33.16 22.54
N LYS A 128 0.55 -33.74 22.38
CA LYS A 128 0.22 -35.03 22.98
C LYS A 128 1.07 -36.18 22.42
N LEU A 129 1.27 -36.25 21.10
CA LEU A 129 2.13 -37.25 20.46
C LEU A 129 3.58 -37.16 20.96
N TYR A 130 4.08 -35.95 21.17
CA TYR A 130 5.39 -35.73 21.74
C TYR A 130 5.47 -36.22 23.19
N LEU A 131 4.51 -35.84 24.05
CA LEU A 131 4.48 -36.25 25.46
C LEU A 131 4.36 -37.79 25.62
N ASP A 132 3.68 -38.46 24.69
CA ASP A 132 3.57 -39.92 24.68
C ASP A 132 4.79 -40.64 24.07
N GLY A 133 5.81 -39.88 23.63
CA GLY A 133 7.05 -40.41 23.06
C GLY A 133 6.88 -41.04 21.67
N LEU A 134 5.84 -40.65 20.93
CA LEU A 134 5.57 -41.16 19.58
C LEU A 134 6.27 -40.36 18.48
N ILE A 135 6.63 -39.10 18.78
CA ILE A 135 7.43 -38.25 17.92
C ILE A 135 8.58 -37.61 18.72
N GLN A 136 9.61 -37.18 18.01
CA GLN A 136 10.62 -36.29 18.55
C GLN A 136 10.00 -34.92 18.86
N LYS A 137 10.65 -34.19 19.77
CA LYS A 137 10.26 -32.82 20.07
C LYS A 137 10.29 -31.97 18.80
N PRO A 138 9.18 -31.31 18.42
CA PRO A 138 9.17 -30.50 17.21
C PRO A 138 10.12 -29.29 17.32
N ASP A 139 11.02 -29.17 16.35
CA ASP A 139 11.86 -27.99 16.18
C ASP A 139 11.41 -27.17 14.95
N HIS A 140 10.30 -26.46 15.11
CA HIS A 140 9.71 -25.66 14.04
C HIS A 140 9.06 -24.39 14.61
N PRO A 141 9.25 -23.19 14.02
CA PRO A 141 8.67 -21.94 14.53
C PRO A 141 7.14 -22.00 14.71
N ASN A 142 6.42 -22.61 13.74
CA ASN A 142 4.96 -22.77 13.81
C ASN A 142 4.48 -23.68 14.94
N TYR A 143 5.33 -24.55 15.51
CA TYR A 143 4.97 -25.25 16.74
C TYR A 143 4.88 -24.27 17.91
N THR A 144 5.87 -23.38 18.05
CA THR A 144 5.87 -22.36 19.10
C THR A 144 4.74 -21.34 18.90
N LEU A 145 4.58 -20.82 17.69
CA LEU A 145 3.52 -19.84 17.38
C LEU A 145 2.13 -20.46 17.51
N GLY A 146 1.98 -21.74 17.17
CA GLY A 146 0.71 -22.46 17.25
C GLY A 146 0.19 -22.58 18.68
N MET A 147 1.11 -22.69 19.65
CA MET A 147 0.80 -22.72 21.07
C MET A 147 0.05 -21.46 21.51
N ILE A 148 0.43 -20.29 21.01
CA ILE A 148 -0.16 -18.99 21.37
C ILE A 148 -1.67 -19.04 21.15
N ASN A 149 -2.08 -19.44 19.94
CA ASN A 149 -3.47 -19.49 19.55
C ASN A 149 -4.21 -20.73 20.07
N TYR A 150 -3.52 -21.83 20.33
CA TYR A 150 -4.14 -23.00 20.95
C TYR A 150 -4.53 -22.73 22.41
N LEU A 151 -3.64 -22.11 23.19
CA LEU A 151 -3.94 -21.74 24.58
C LEU A 151 -4.80 -20.47 24.69
N GLN A 152 -4.80 -19.62 23.65
CA GLN A 152 -5.63 -18.41 23.58
C GLN A 152 -6.20 -18.17 22.17
N PRO A 153 -7.35 -18.78 21.82
CA PRO A 153 -7.92 -18.67 20.47
C PRO A 153 -8.33 -17.23 20.08
N PRO A 154 -8.09 -16.80 18.82
CA PRO A 154 -8.50 -15.49 18.34
C PRO A 154 -10.03 -15.35 18.29
N GLY A 155 -10.55 -14.19 18.72
CA GLY A 155 -12.01 -13.92 18.78
C GLY A 155 -12.68 -14.24 20.12
N GLY A 156 -11.92 -14.45 21.19
CA GLY A 156 -12.39 -14.79 22.53
C GLY A 156 -13.36 -13.82 23.24
N ALA A 157 -13.91 -12.81 22.57
CA ALA A 157 -15.03 -12.01 23.08
C ALA A 157 -16.35 -12.83 23.15
N PHE A 158 -16.39 -14.05 22.60
CA PHE A 158 -17.64 -14.80 22.39
C PHE A 158 -17.91 -15.99 23.33
N ARG A 159 -17.01 -16.38 24.25
CA ARG A 159 -17.27 -17.49 25.19
C ARG A 159 -16.68 -17.27 26.59
N LYS A 160 -17.51 -17.43 27.62
CA LYS A 160 -17.19 -17.17 29.04
C LYS A 160 -16.53 -18.38 29.75
N ASP A 161 -16.50 -19.53 29.08
CA ASP A 161 -16.20 -20.84 29.69
C ASP A 161 -14.84 -21.44 29.23
N GLU A 162 -14.03 -20.68 28.49
CA GLU A 162 -12.68 -21.12 28.08
C GLU A 162 -11.65 -20.87 29.19
N PRO A 163 -10.70 -21.80 29.41
CA PRO A 163 -9.65 -21.62 30.41
C PRO A 163 -8.77 -20.42 30.08
N SER A 164 -8.29 -19.74 31.11
CA SER A 164 -7.23 -18.75 31.00
C SER A 164 -5.90 -19.40 30.56
N VAL A 165 -4.98 -18.59 30.02
CA VAL A 165 -3.62 -19.06 29.68
C VAL A 165 -2.93 -19.69 30.90
N GLU A 166 -3.14 -19.12 32.09
CA GLU A 166 -2.65 -19.66 33.36
C GLU A 166 -3.16 -21.08 33.63
N GLU A 167 -4.47 -21.29 33.53
CA GLU A 167 -5.09 -22.61 33.75
C GLU A 167 -4.62 -23.62 32.70
N ALA A 168 -4.44 -23.18 31.46
CA ALA A 168 -3.97 -24.02 30.37
C ALA A 168 -2.51 -24.46 30.55
N ILE A 169 -1.61 -23.55 30.95
CA ILE A 169 -0.21 -23.90 31.29
C ILE A 169 -0.17 -24.78 32.55
N SER A 170 -1.02 -24.52 33.55
CA SER A 170 -1.09 -25.35 34.77
C SER A 170 -1.53 -26.79 34.48
N ALA A 171 -2.29 -27.02 33.40
CA ALA A 171 -2.69 -28.33 32.94
C ALA A 171 -1.56 -29.09 32.20
N ASP A 172 -0.57 -28.37 31.65
CA ASP A 172 0.65 -28.94 31.04
C ASP A 172 1.91 -28.18 31.53
N PRO A 173 2.38 -28.44 32.77
CA PRO A 173 3.49 -27.70 33.37
C PRO A 173 4.83 -27.92 32.64
N THR A 174 4.94 -28.95 31.80
CA THR A 174 6.16 -29.22 31.02
C THR A 174 6.45 -28.10 30.00
N LEU A 175 5.46 -27.26 29.66
CA LEU A 175 5.64 -26.08 28.81
C LEU A 175 6.58 -25.02 29.42
N LEU A 176 6.74 -25.02 30.75
CA LEU A 176 7.62 -24.10 31.47
C LEU A 176 9.11 -24.43 31.27
N GLU A 177 9.43 -25.66 30.87
CA GLU A 177 10.82 -26.14 30.72
C GLU A 177 11.49 -25.54 29.49
N ASP A 178 10.78 -25.49 28.35
CA ASP A 178 11.36 -25.08 27.06
C ASP A 178 10.42 -24.25 26.16
N GLU A 179 9.17 -24.69 25.94
CA GLU A 179 8.29 -24.10 24.91
C GLU A 179 7.98 -22.62 25.14
N ILE A 180 7.81 -22.21 26.41
CA ILE A 180 7.59 -20.80 26.77
C ILE A 180 8.78 -19.92 26.38
N TRP A 181 10.01 -20.44 26.42
CA TRP A 181 11.20 -19.65 26.11
C TRP A 181 11.32 -19.36 24.62
N ARG A 182 10.86 -20.28 23.77
CA ARG A 182 10.84 -20.10 22.32
C ARG A 182 9.89 -18.98 21.87
N LEU A 183 8.91 -18.60 22.70
CA LEU A 183 8.03 -17.46 22.42
C LEU A 183 8.79 -16.13 22.30
N PHE A 184 9.99 -16.03 22.89
CA PHE A 184 10.86 -14.86 22.81
C PHE A 184 11.77 -14.87 21.57
N GLU A 185 11.81 -15.99 20.83
CA GLU A 185 12.68 -16.18 19.67
C GLU A 185 11.98 -15.95 18.34
N HIS A 186 10.65 -16.07 18.30
CA HIS A 186 9.85 -16.01 17.09
C HIS A 186 8.83 -14.87 17.13
N GLU A 187 8.84 -14.02 16.09
CA GLU A 187 7.98 -12.83 16.01
C GLU A 187 6.49 -13.17 15.81
N GLY A 188 6.22 -14.14 14.92
CA GLY A 188 4.88 -14.46 14.44
C GLY A 188 4.33 -13.50 13.37
N GLU A 189 3.28 -13.93 12.67
CA GLU A 189 2.58 -13.15 11.64
C GLU A 189 1.06 -13.20 11.86
N GLY A 190 0.34 -12.17 11.40
CA GLY A 190 -1.13 -12.16 11.48
C GLY A 190 -1.61 -12.38 12.91
N VAL A 191 -2.60 -13.26 13.10
CA VAL A 191 -3.16 -13.59 14.42
C VAL A 191 -2.23 -14.43 15.29
N ASP A 192 -1.17 -15.04 14.75
CA ASP A 192 -0.27 -15.95 15.47
C ASP A 192 0.88 -15.18 16.16
N SER A 193 0.57 -14.22 17.03
CA SER A 193 1.57 -13.48 17.83
C SER A 193 1.04 -13.04 19.20
N LEU A 194 1.93 -12.93 20.19
CA LEU A 194 1.60 -12.53 21.56
C LEU A 194 0.88 -11.17 21.63
N ALA A 195 1.30 -10.21 20.79
CA ALA A 195 0.71 -8.88 20.75
C ALA A 195 -0.77 -8.91 20.31
N ASN A 196 -1.11 -9.75 19.33
CA ASN A 196 -2.49 -9.90 18.87
C ASN A 196 -3.33 -10.72 19.84
N ALA A 197 -2.76 -11.77 20.44
CA ALA A 197 -3.43 -12.57 21.46
C ALA A 197 -3.88 -11.69 22.64
N ASP A 198 -2.97 -10.89 23.19
CA ASP A 198 -3.23 -10.05 24.36
C ASP A 198 -4.00 -8.76 24.02
N GLY A 199 -3.92 -8.27 22.77
CA GLY A 199 -4.72 -7.14 22.31
C GLY A 199 -6.23 -7.41 22.27
N SER A 200 -6.64 -8.69 22.37
CA SER A 200 -8.01 -9.15 22.16
C SER A 200 -8.82 -9.38 23.46
N ARG A 201 -8.23 -9.24 24.66
CA ARG A 201 -8.90 -9.42 25.98
C ARG A 201 -8.43 -8.38 27.01
N GLY A 202 -9.16 -8.28 28.13
CA GLY A 202 -8.82 -7.43 29.28
C GLY A 202 -8.42 -8.17 30.56
N THR A 203 -8.57 -9.51 30.62
CA THR A 203 -8.18 -10.37 31.77
C THR A 203 -7.82 -11.79 31.30
N GLY A 204 -6.75 -12.39 31.84
CA GLY A 204 -6.35 -13.79 31.57
C GLY A 204 -5.45 -14.00 30.34
N ASP A 205 -4.58 -13.04 30.07
CA ASP A 205 -3.70 -12.95 28.89
C ASP A 205 -2.29 -13.54 29.14
N TRP A 206 -1.45 -13.63 28.10
CA TRP A 206 -0.12 -14.24 28.19
C TRP A 206 0.81 -13.49 29.15
N GLN A 207 0.79 -12.15 29.16
CA GLN A 207 1.60 -11.37 30.10
C GLN A 207 1.26 -11.72 31.55
N THR A 208 -0.03 -11.78 31.88
CA THR A 208 -0.49 -12.08 33.24
C THR A 208 -0.07 -13.49 33.66
N ALA A 209 -0.20 -14.48 32.76
CA ALA A 209 0.18 -15.86 33.05
C ALA A 209 1.69 -16.01 33.32
N LEU A 210 2.55 -15.43 32.47
CA LEU A 210 4.00 -15.50 32.66
C LEU A 210 4.45 -14.82 33.97
N LEU A 211 3.85 -13.68 34.33
CA LEU A 211 4.10 -13.02 35.61
C LEU A 211 3.57 -13.82 36.82
N TYR A 212 2.51 -14.62 36.63
CA TYR A 212 2.00 -15.50 37.66
C TYR A 212 2.98 -16.64 37.97
N PHE A 213 3.50 -17.32 36.94
CA PHE A 213 4.47 -18.41 37.11
C PHE A 213 5.84 -17.92 37.61
N GLU A 214 6.26 -16.70 37.23
CA GLU A 214 7.45 -16.05 37.80
C GLU A 214 7.32 -15.86 39.32
N LYS A 215 6.19 -15.31 39.80
CA LYS A 215 5.96 -15.08 41.24
C LYS A 215 5.93 -16.37 42.07
N ARG A 216 5.56 -17.49 41.45
CA ARG A 216 5.56 -18.81 42.08
C ARG A 216 6.92 -19.49 42.07
N GLY A 217 7.91 -18.90 41.38
CA GLY A 217 9.25 -19.47 41.23
C GLY A 217 9.32 -20.62 40.22
N GLU A 218 8.29 -20.79 39.39
CA GLU A 218 8.21 -21.85 38.38
C GLU A 218 8.85 -21.42 37.05
N LEU A 219 8.95 -20.11 36.80
CA LEU A 219 9.78 -19.53 35.73
C LEU A 219 10.96 -18.74 36.33
N SER A 220 12.15 -18.90 35.74
CA SER A 220 13.33 -18.14 36.14
C SER A 220 13.16 -16.65 35.81
N ARG A 221 13.11 -15.82 36.84
CA ARG A 221 13.06 -14.36 36.74
C ARG A 221 14.24 -13.81 35.92
N GLU A 222 15.46 -14.28 36.18
CA GLU A 222 16.67 -13.88 35.47
C GLU A 222 16.57 -14.18 33.97
N ARG A 223 16.07 -15.37 33.62
CA ARG A 223 15.90 -15.78 32.22
C ARG A 223 14.79 -14.97 31.54
N LEU A 224 13.66 -14.70 32.21
CA LEU A 224 12.57 -13.87 31.66
C LEU A 224 13.03 -12.43 31.37
N LEU A 225 13.80 -11.84 32.28
CA LEU A 225 14.38 -10.51 32.07
C LEU A 225 15.34 -10.50 30.88
N THR A 226 16.19 -11.52 30.74
CA THR A 226 17.15 -11.62 29.63
C THR A 226 16.43 -11.89 28.30
N SER A 227 15.59 -12.92 28.22
CA SER A 227 14.87 -13.31 27.00
C SER A 227 13.94 -12.21 26.49
N SER A 228 13.31 -11.42 27.37
CA SER A 228 12.51 -10.26 26.94
C SER A 228 13.32 -9.15 26.29
N LEU A 229 14.60 -8.98 26.67
CA LEU A 229 15.51 -8.03 26.02
C LEU A 229 16.08 -8.60 24.72
N GLU A 230 16.51 -9.85 24.72
CA GLU A 230 16.99 -10.53 23.51
C GLU A 230 15.90 -10.59 22.42
N ALA A 231 14.62 -10.71 22.79
CA ALA A 231 13.50 -10.60 21.85
C ALA A 231 13.44 -9.21 21.20
N LEU A 232 13.70 -8.14 21.96
CA LEU A 232 13.72 -6.78 21.43
C LEU A 232 14.93 -6.54 20.52
N GLU A 233 16.07 -7.17 20.80
CA GLU A 233 17.29 -7.07 19.98
C GLU A 233 17.15 -7.70 18.60
N ARG A 234 16.19 -8.61 18.42
CA ARG A 234 15.88 -9.26 17.13
C ARG A 234 15.14 -8.35 16.13
N ASP A 235 14.88 -7.10 16.50
CA ASP A 235 14.24 -6.06 15.67
C ASP A 235 12.87 -6.46 15.08
N PHE A 236 12.04 -7.08 15.91
CA PHE A 236 10.65 -7.37 15.57
C PHE A 236 9.86 -6.10 15.23
N ASN A 237 8.80 -6.24 14.42
CA ASN A 237 7.91 -5.14 14.04
C ASN A 237 7.44 -4.36 15.28
N HIS A 238 7.41 -3.02 15.18
CA HIS A 238 7.05 -2.10 16.26
C HIS A 238 5.76 -2.46 17.02
N TYR A 239 4.74 -3.01 16.35
CA TYR A 239 3.50 -3.44 16.99
C TYR A 239 3.74 -4.62 17.96
N ARG A 240 4.56 -5.59 17.55
CA ARG A 240 4.86 -6.82 18.32
C ARG A 240 5.92 -6.59 19.37
N ALA A 241 6.97 -5.84 19.03
CA ALA A 241 8.03 -5.46 19.97
C ALA A 241 7.49 -4.73 21.22
N LYS A 242 6.39 -3.96 21.06
CA LYS A 242 5.71 -3.29 22.17
C LYS A 242 5.32 -4.27 23.29
N TRP A 243 4.85 -5.48 22.97
CA TRP A 243 4.45 -6.47 23.95
C TRP A 243 5.60 -6.81 24.92
N PHE A 244 6.81 -7.03 24.39
CA PHE A 244 7.99 -7.36 25.19
C PHE A 244 8.46 -6.21 26.09
N THR A 245 8.35 -4.96 25.64
CA THR A 245 8.67 -3.80 26.50
C THR A 245 7.74 -3.70 27.71
N VAL A 246 6.44 -3.96 27.51
CA VAL A 246 5.43 -3.94 28.58
C VAL A 246 5.65 -5.10 29.53
N PHE A 247 5.89 -6.30 29.00
CA PHE A 247 6.20 -7.48 29.80
C PHE A 247 7.45 -7.29 30.67
N HIS A 248 8.54 -6.76 30.08
CA HIS A 248 9.78 -6.49 30.80
C HIS A 248 9.58 -5.48 31.95
N ASP A 249 8.83 -4.39 31.72
CA ASP A 249 8.50 -3.45 32.79
C ASP A 249 7.58 -4.07 33.86
N GLY A 250 6.71 -5.00 33.45
CA GLY A 250 5.85 -5.79 34.34
C GLY A 250 6.62 -6.64 35.36
N LEU A 251 7.81 -7.13 35.01
CA LEU A 251 8.73 -7.85 35.91
C LEU A 251 9.33 -6.95 37.00
N LYS A 252 9.28 -5.62 36.83
CA LYS A 252 9.82 -4.60 37.76
C LYS A 252 11.28 -4.90 38.15
N PRO A 253 12.23 -4.90 37.21
CA PRO A 253 13.64 -5.16 37.51
C PRO A 253 14.19 -4.18 38.54
N SER A 254 14.92 -4.71 39.52
CA SER A 254 15.65 -3.96 40.54
C SER A 254 16.84 -3.21 39.94
N ASP A 255 17.43 -2.27 40.69
CA ASP A 255 18.60 -1.53 40.22
C ASP A 255 19.83 -2.42 39.95
N GLU A 256 19.97 -3.52 40.71
CA GLU A 256 21.04 -4.50 40.49
C GLU A 256 20.81 -5.32 39.22
N GLU A 257 19.59 -5.79 38.98
CA GLU A 257 19.20 -6.51 37.75
C GLU A 257 19.32 -5.60 36.51
N LEU A 258 18.91 -4.33 36.62
CA LEU A 258 19.11 -3.36 35.55
C LEU A 258 20.60 -3.19 35.22
N LYS A 259 21.47 -3.22 36.23
CA LYS A 259 22.91 -3.07 36.06
C LYS A 259 23.56 -4.30 35.42
N SER A 260 23.13 -5.51 35.77
CA SER A 260 23.65 -6.72 35.11
C SER A 260 23.21 -6.82 33.64
N LEU A 261 22.04 -6.27 33.30
CA LEU A 261 21.47 -6.27 31.94
C LEU A 261 21.87 -5.03 31.11
N ALA A 262 22.79 -4.20 31.61
CA ALA A 262 23.19 -2.95 30.97
C ALA A 262 23.61 -3.10 29.48
N PRO A 263 24.38 -4.13 29.07
CA PRO A 263 24.77 -4.31 27.66
C PRO A 263 23.58 -4.45 26.70
N HIS A 264 22.54 -5.19 27.11
CA HIS A 264 21.35 -5.41 26.29
C HIS A 264 20.62 -4.09 25.98
N TYR A 265 20.46 -3.22 26.98
CA TYR A 265 19.81 -1.92 26.76
C TYR A 265 20.56 -1.02 25.77
N LEU A 266 21.89 -1.11 25.73
CA LEU A 266 22.69 -0.40 24.72
C LEU A 266 22.49 -1.00 23.32
N GLN A 267 22.47 -2.33 23.21
CA GLN A 267 22.26 -3.02 21.94
C GLN A 267 20.88 -2.68 21.33
N ILE A 268 19.83 -2.64 22.16
CA ILE A 268 18.47 -2.28 21.74
C ILE A 268 18.38 -0.87 21.14
N LEU A 269 19.32 0.04 21.44
CA LEU A 269 19.31 1.37 20.82
C LEU A 269 19.49 1.35 19.30
N GLY A 270 20.02 0.25 18.74
CA GLY A 270 20.24 0.07 17.30
C GLY A 270 19.03 -0.46 16.51
N VAL A 271 17.92 -0.80 17.17
CA VAL A 271 16.75 -1.39 16.51
C VAL A 271 15.91 -0.34 15.76
N SER A 272 15.13 -0.76 14.77
CA SER A 272 14.34 0.12 13.90
C SER A 272 13.12 0.75 14.58
N ALA A 273 12.58 0.10 15.62
CA ALA A 273 11.35 0.51 16.29
C ALA A 273 11.54 1.69 17.26
N ALA A 274 11.22 2.92 16.83
CA ALA A 274 11.43 4.14 17.63
C ALA A 274 10.83 4.16 19.06
N PRO A 275 9.62 3.61 19.33
CA PRO A 275 9.11 3.52 20.70
C PRO A 275 9.96 2.62 21.61
N VAL A 276 10.52 1.54 21.06
CA VAL A 276 11.41 0.60 21.76
C VAL A 276 12.75 1.27 22.06
N VAL A 277 13.32 1.98 21.09
CA VAL A 277 14.54 2.78 21.28
C VAL A 277 14.34 3.81 22.39
N SER A 278 13.22 4.52 22.39
CA SER A 278 12.90 5.51 23.43
C SER A 278 12.77 4.88 24.83
N TRP A 279 12.19 3.68 24.90
CA TRP A 279 12.06 2.91 26.13
C TRP A 279 13.43 2.44 26.66
N ALA A 280 14.26 1.82 25.81
CA ALA A 280 15.60 1.36 26.17
C ALA A 280 16.51 2.53 26.58
N TYR A 281 16.44 3.65 25.86
CA TYR A 281 17.19 4.86 26.17
C TYR A 281 16.90 5.38 27.59
N ALA A 282 15.65 5.30 28.08
CA ALA A 282 15.34 5.72 29.44
C ALA A 282 16.07 4.87 30.50
N LYS A 283 16.26 3.57 30.23
CA LYS A 283 17.03 2.65 31.08
C LYS A 283 18.53 2.95 30.98
N VAL A 284 19.05 3.14 29.76
CA VAL A 284 20.43 3.55 29.50
C VAL A 284 20.76 4.86 30.22
N GLU A 285 19.89 5.86 30.16
CA GLU A 285 20.10 7.16 30.82
C GLU A 285 20.24 7.01 32.34
N LYS A 286 19.37 6.20 32.96
CA LYS A 286 19.43 5.90 34.40
C LYS A 286 20.74 5.20 34.76
N LEU A 287 21.09 4.16 34.03
CA LEU A 287 22.29 3.34 34.25
C LEU A 287 23.59 4.11 34.02
N ALA A 288 23.63 4.96 33.00
CA ALA A 288 24.77 5.82 32.71
C ALA A 288 25.02 6.84 33.83
N LYS A 289 23.95 7.44 34.38
CA LYS A 289 24.04 8.34 35.55
C LYS A 289 24.51 7.63 36.82
N ALA A 290 24.23 6.33 36.94
CA ALA A 290 24.70 5.47 38.03
C ALA A 290 26.12 4.91 37.82
N GLY A 291 26.77 5.22 36.69
CA GLY A 291 28.13 4.77 36.39
C GLY A 291 28.22 3.30 35.94
N ALA A 292 27.15 2.73 35.39
CA ALA A 292 27.11 1.34 34.94
C ALA A 292 27.89 1.07 33.63
N TYR A 293 28.20 2.11 32.84
CA TYR A 293 28.90 1.98 31.55
C TYR A 293 30.29 2.62 31.56
N SER A 294 31.22 1.99 30.85
CA SER A 294 32.46 2.65 30.41
C SER A 294 32.14 3.76 29.41
N ALA A 295 33.05 4.72 29.19
CA ALA A 295 32.85 5.71 28.13
C ALA A 295 32.81 5.05 26.74
N ASP A 296 33.66 4.05 26.49
CA ASP A 296 33.77 3.43 25.17
C ASP A 296 32.45 2.69 24.81
N ASP A 297 31.86 1.94 25.75
CA ASP A 297 30.57 1.25 25.54
C ASP A 297 29.43 2.24 25.29
N LEU A 298 29.40 3.33 26.07
CA LEU A 298 28.34 4.34 25.97
C LEU A 298 28.42 5.12 24.65
N VAL A 299 29.63 5.47 24.22
CA VAL A 299 29.89 6.14 22.93
C VAL A 299 29.48 5.23 21.77
N ALA A 300 29.87 3.96 21.79
CA ALA A 300 29.50 3.01 20.76
C ALA A 300 27.98 2.77 20.71
N GLY A 301 27.35 2.54 21.87
CA GLY A 301 25.93 2.21 21.96
C GLY A 301 24.98 3.38 21.69
N LEU A 302 25.40 4.64 21.95
CA LEU A 302 24.56 5.81 21.66
C LEU A 302 24.60 6.28 20.20
N LYS A 303 25.53 5.74 19.38
CA LYS A 303 25.69 6.15 17.97
C LYS A 303 24.37 6.10 17.17
N PRO A 304 23.55 5.03 17.22
CA PRO A 304 22.29 4.98 16.48
C PRO A 304 21.30 6.06 16.92
N VAL A 305 21.24 6.37 18.22
CA VAL A 305 20.37 7.41 18.78
C VAL A 305 20.81 8.79 18.33
N LEU A 306 22.11 9.05 18.29
CA LEU A 306 22.66 10.35 17.87
C LEU A 306 22.48 10.62 16.37
N GLN A 307 22.33 9.57 15.57
CA GLN A 307 22.04 9.62 14.14
C GLN A 307 20.54 9.54 13.82
N ALA A 308 19.67 9.38 14.83
CA ALA A 308 18.23 9.28 14.62
C ALA A 308 17.63 10.62 14.16
N ARG A 309 16.69 10.59 13.22
CA ARG A 309 15.95 11.79 12.77
C ARG A 309 15.08 12.46 13.85
N GLN A 310 14.72 11.72 14.90
CA GLN A 310 13.79 12.20 15.92
C GLN A 310 14.49 13.12 16.92
N LYS A 311 14.39 14.45 16.73
CA LYS A 311 15.08 15.45 17.57
C LYS A 311 14.98 15.21 19.08
N GLY A 312 13.83 14.76 19.57
CA GLY A 312 13.58 14.59 21.01
C GLY A 312 14.53 13.60 21.70
N ILE A 313 14.87 12.49 21.07
CA ILE A 313 15.77 11.47 21.65
C ILE A 313 17.23 11.90 21.52
N VAL A 314 17.60 12.51 20.39
CA VAL A 314 18.95 13.06 20.17
C VAL A 314 19.30 14.11 21.23
N LYS A 315 18.40 15.08 21.48
CA LYS A 315 18.61 16.10 22.51
C LYS A 315 18.81 15.50 23.91
N LYS A 316 18.06 14.43 24.25
CA LYS A 316 18.26 13.73 25.52
C LYS A 316 19.64 13.08 25.59
N ALA A 317 20.08 12.41 24.51
CA ALA A 317 21.39 11.78 24.42
C ALA A 317 22.52 12.80 24.56
N LEU A 318 22.44 13.94 23.86
CA LEU A 318 23.41 15.03 23.97
C LEU A 318 23.49 15.59 25.40
N LYS A 319 22.34 15.79 26.05
CA LYS A 319 22.30 16.25 27.44
C LYS A 319 22.97 15.25 28.40
N LEU A 320 22.76 13.95 28.18
CA LEU A 320 23.41 12.89 28.95
C LEU A 320 24.93 12.92 28.74
N LEU A 321 25.39 12.96 27.49
CA LEU A 321 26.82 13.03 27.14
C LEU A 321 27.48 14.28 27.74
N ALA A 322 26.88 15.46 27.60
CA ALA A 322 27.40 16.71 28.17
C ALA A 322 27.52 16.65 29.71
N THR A 323 26.56 16.00 30.37
CA THR A 323 26.60 15.79 31.82
C THR A 323 27.75 14.86 32.21
N LEU A 324 27.99 13.79 31.44
CA LEU A 324 29.05 12.82 31.70
C LEU A 324 30.44 13.38 31.38
N ALA A 325 30.61 14.11 30.28
CA ALA A 325 31.86 14.80 29.94
C ALA A 325 32.30 15.74 31.08
N GLY A 326 31.36 16.46 31.69
CA GLY A 326 31.64 17.32 32.85
C GLY A 326 32.05 16.56 34.11
N LYS A 327 31.53 15.34 34.33
CA LYS A 327 31.85 14.50 35.50
C LYS A 327 33.12 13.66 35.32
N ARG A 328 33.39 13.21 34.09
CA ARG A 328 34.51 12.32 33.73
C ARG A 328 35.55 13.09 32.91
N LYS A 329 36.22 14.06 33.54
CA LYS A 329 37.12 15.00 32.84
C LYS A 329 38.21 14.33 31.99
N GLY A 330 38.73 13.17 32.41
CA GLY A 330 39.72 12.39 31.66
C GLY A 330 39.18 11.67 30.41
N GLU A 331 37.86 11.60 30.24
CA GLU A 331 37.18 10.94 29.12
C GLU A 331 36.40 11.95 28.25
N ALA A 332 36.42 13.25 28.60
CA ALA A 332 35.59 14.28 27.97
C ALA A 332 35.80 14.37 26.45
N ALA A 333 37.06 14.34 25.99
CA ALA A 333 37.38 14.39 24.56
C ALA A 333 36.71 13.23 23.78
N LYS A 334 36.80 12.00 24.32
CA LYS A 334 36.16 10.81 23.72
C LYS A 334 34.62 10.94 23.67
N ILE A 335 34.03 11.46 24.75
CA ILE A 335 32.57 11.63 24.88
C ILE A 335 32.04 12.67 23.88
N VAL A 336 32.81 13.73 23.59
CA VAL A 336 32.41 14.77 22.62
C VAL A 336 32.46 14.27 21.18
N VAL A 337 33.46 13.45 20.83
CA VAL A 337 33.57 12.83 19.49
C VAL A 337 32.27 12.08 19.13
N ALA A 338 31.66 11.39 20.10
CA ALA A 338 30.42 10.65 19.88
C ALA A 338 29.25 11.54 19.43
N ALA A 339 29.24 12.81 19.84
CA ALA A 339 28.17 13.76 19.54
C ALA A 339 28.31 14.40 18.15
N LEU A 340 29.47 14.29 17.49
CA LEU A 340 29.73 14.95 16.20
C LEU A 340 28.72 14.60 15.09
N PRO A 341 28.27 13.33 14.92
CA PRO A 341 27.25 13.01 13.91
C PRO A 341 25.96 13.81 14.04
N ALA A 342 25.61 14.29 15.24
CA ALA A 342 24.42 15.09 15.46
C ALA A 342 24.56 16.55 14.95
N LEU A 343 25.74 16.99 14.51
CA LEU A 343 25.90 18.25 13.75
C LEU A 343 25.19 18.20 12.39
N GLY A 344 25.08 17.02 11.78
CA GLY A 344 24.35 16.82 10.52
C GLY A 344 22.83 16.65 10.70
N HIS A 345 22.29 16.87 11.91
CA HIS A 345 20.88 16.65 12.19
C HIS A 345 20.01 17.81 11.63
N GLU A 346 18.84 17.49 11.06
CA GLU A 346 17.91 18.44 10.41
C GLU A 346 17.38 19.56 11.32
N ALA A 347 17.21 19.28 12.61
CA ALA A 347 16.75 20.24 13.61
C ALA A 347 17.89 21.14 14.12
N VAL A 348 17.78 22.44 13.89
CA VAL A 348 18.74 23.47 14.37
C VAL A 348 18.98 23.34 15.87
N GLU A 349 17.94 23.09 16.67
CA GLU A 349 18.11 23.03 18.13
C GLU A 349 18.93 21.82 18.60
N VAL A 350 19.14 20.81 17.75
CA VAL A 350 20.08 19.71 18.02
C VAL A 350 21.51 20.17 17.72
N GLN A 351 21.72 20.83 16.58
CA GLN A 351 23.01 21.38 16.19
C GLN A 351 23.52 22.40 17.22
N THR A 352 22.66 23.29 17.72
CA THR A 352 22.97 24.26 18.79
C THR A 352 23.50 23.56 20.05
N ASP A 353 22.88 22.44 20.46
CA ASP A 353 23.25 21.67 21.65
C ASP A 353 24.61 20.96 21.46
N VAL A 354 24.87 20.39 20.28
CA VAL A 354 26.17 19.77 19.95
C VAL A 354 27.29 20.81 19.92
N LEU A 355 27.06 21.95 19.27
CA LEU A 355 28.04 23.05 19.23
C LEU A 355 28.37 23.56 20.62
N GLY A 356 27.36 23.72 21.50
CA GLY A 356 27.61 24.08 22.90
C GLY A 356 28.44 23.04 23.67
N MET A 357 28.37 21.76 23.27
CA MET A 357 29.20 20.70 23.83
C MET A 357 30.64 20.75 23.29
N ILE A 358 30.82 21.00 21.98
CA ILE A 358 32.12 21.18 21.33
C ILE A 358 32.86 22.37 21.92
N GLU A 359 32.21 23.53 22.04
CA GLU A 359 32.79 24.74 22.64
C GLU A 359 33.28 24.51 24.07
N LYS A 360 32.55 23.69 24.83
CA LYS A 360 32.81 23.49 26.25
C LYS A 360 33.85 22.41 26.55
N PHE A 361 33.92 21.37 25.72
CA PHE A 361 34.68 20.16 26.02
C PHE A 361 35.58 19.68 24.88
N GLY A 362 35.50 20.29 23.69
CA GLY A 362 36.36 19.97 22.56
C GLY A 362 37.80 20.41 22.75
N ASP A 363 38.73 19.68 22.13
CA ASP A 363 40.16 19.99 22.17
C ASP A 363 40.62 20.59 20.84
N VAL A 364 40.86 21.91 20.86
CA VAL A 364 41.34 22.66 19.68
C VAL A 364 42.76 22.28 19.26
N SER A 365 43.52 21.59 20.11
CA SER A 365 44.88 21.12 19.79
C SER A 365 44.91 19.73 19.14
N ASP A 366 43.79 18.99 19.16
CA ASP A 366 43.64 17.71 18.49
C ASP A 366 43.26 17.92 17.01
N ALA A 367 44.27 17.87 16.14
CA ALA A 367 44.09 18.07 14.70
C ALA A 367 43.15 17.05 14.04
N LYS A 368 42.97 15.85 14.63
CA LYS A 368 42.00 14.87 14.13
C LYS A 368 40.59 15.29 14.54
N PHE A 369 40.39 15.66 15.80
CA PHE A 369 39.09 16.13 16.28
C PHE A 369 38.61 17.37 15.52
N VAL A 370 39.49 18.35 15.30
CA VAL A 370 39.17 19.57 14.54
C VAL A 370 38.78 19.24 13.10
N ARG A 371 39.47 18.27 12.46
CA ARG A 371 39.12 17.78 11.13
C ARG A 371 37.74 17.12 11.12
N ASP A 372 37.49 16.19 12.04
CA ASP A 372 36.21 15.48 12.16
C ASP A 372 35.04 16.47 12.38
N VAL A 373 35.25 17.58 13.09
CA VAL A 373 34.26 18.66 13.24
C VAL A 373 34.06 19.44 11.93
N SER A 374 35.14 19.74 11.20
CA SER A 374 35.08 20.52 9.96
C SER A 374 34.31 19.84 8.83
N GLU A 375 34.24 18.51 8.82
CA GLU A 375 33.47 17.73 7.83
C GLU A 375 31.97 18.03 7.86
N TYR A 376 31.44 18.53 8.99
CA TYR A 376 30.03 18.89 9.12
C TYR A 376 29.72 20.34 8.74
N ALA A 377 30.73 21.16 8.40
CA ALA A 377 30.53 22.59 8.14
C ALA A 377 29.50 22.86 7.03
N SER A 378 29.47 22.02 5.99
CA SER A 378 28.53 22.14 4.86
C SER A 378 27.09 21.73 5.19
N VAL A 379 26.85 20.96 6.25
CA VAL A 379 25.51 20.45 6.60
C VAL A 379 24.89 21.12 7.85
N VAL A 380 25.65 21.93 8.58
CA VAL A 380 25.13 22.72 9.72
C VAL A 380 24.29 23.88 9.21
N ALA A 381 23.13 24.12 9.83
CA ALA A 381 22.17 25.14 9.43
C ALA A 381 22.78 26.55 9.40
N PRO A 382 22.34 27.43 8.47
CA PRO A 382 22.89 28.77 8.32
C PRO A 382 22.95 29.59 9.62
N SER A 383 21.93 29.44 10.48
CA SER A 383 21.85 30.15 11.77
C SER A 383 22.94 29.77 12.77
N GLU A 384 23.51 28.56 12.68
CA GLU A 384 24.58 28.08 13.58
C GLU A 384 25.95 28.05 12.89
N ARG A 385 26.01 28.19 11.56
CA ARG A 385 27.25 28.13 10.77
C ARG A 385 28.30 29.14 11.22
N LYS A 386 27.88 30.40 11.44
CA LYS A 386 28.77 31.46 11.96
C LYS A 386 29.43 31.09 13.29
N ARG A 387 28.73 30.34 14.13
CA ARG A 387 29.22 29.91 15.44
C ARG A 387 30.23 28.77 15.31
N LEU A 388 29.97 27.80 14.43
CA LEU A 388 30.90 26.73 14.09
C LEU A 388 32.19 27.26 13.45
N ASP A 389 32.07 28.18 12.48
CA ASP A 389 33.23 28.76 11.78
C ASP A 389 34.14 29.53 12.74
N ALA A 390 33.57 30.27 13.69
CA ALA A 390 34.32 30.97 14.73
C ALA A 390 35.13 29.99 15.61
N TRP A 391 34.56 28.82 15.92
CA TRP A 391 35.25 27.78 16.68
C TRP A 391 36.38 27.12 15.86
N LEU A 392 36.13 26.77 14.60
CA LEU A 392 37.13 26.19 13.69
C LEU A 392 38.31 27.16 13.42
N ALA A 393 38.02 28.44 13.22
CA ALA A 393 39.02 29.49 13.06
C ALA A 393 39.91 29.63 14.30
N ALA A 394 39.33 29.53 15.49
CA ALA A 394 40.09 29.54 16.76
C ALA A 394 41.00 28.30 16.90
N ALA A 395 40.67 27.19 16.25
CA ALA A 395 41.47 25.97 16.21
C ALA A 395 42.52 25.94 15.07
N GLY A 396 42.64 27.01 14.27
CA GLY A 396 43.60 27.10 13.17
C GLY A 396 43.25 26.25 11.95
N ALA A 397 42.02 25.73 11.87
CA ALA A 397 41.48 25.06 10.69
C ALA A 397 40.62 26.05 9.91
N ALA A 398 41.08 26.44 8.73
CA ALA A 398 40.22 27.14 7.78
C ALA A 398 39.24 26.10 7.21
N PRO A 399 37.91 26.32 7.30
CA PRO A 399 36.96 25.42 6.67
C PRO A 399 37.19 25.44 5.14
N GLU A 400 37.35 24.27 4.53
CA GLU A 400 37.11 24.13 3.10
C GLU A 400 35.59 24.28 2.90
N VAL A 401 35.19 25.49 2.50
CA VAL A 401 33.80 25.83 2.19
C VAL A 401 33.40 25.05 0.94
N ALA A 402 32.85 23.86 1.12
CA ALA A 402 31.87 23.33 0.18
C ALA A 402 30.55 24.02 0.54
N ASP A 403 30.31 25.15 -0.13
CA ASP A 403 29.01 25.79 -0.14
C ASP A 403 27.98 24.71 -0.50
N ALA A 404 27.05 24.43 0.40
CA ALA A 404 26.03 23.42 0.17
C ALA A 404 25.14 23.96 -0.93
N ALA A 405 25.48 23.58 -2.17
CA ALA A 405 24.81 23.94 -3.40
C ALA A 405 24.10 25.29 -3.31
N ALA A 406 24.84 26.39 -3.49
CA ALA A 406 24.22 27.52 -4.15
C ALA A 406 23.62 26.94 -5.43
N GLU A 407 22.31 26.67 -5.44
CA GLU A 407 21.59 26.30 -6.65
C GLU A 407 21.93 27.39 -7.65
N GLU A 408 22.81 27.06 -8.60
CA GLU A 408 23.35 28.00 -9.55
C GLU A 408 22.18 28.42 -10.43
N VAL A 409 21.64 29.60 -10.15
CA VAL A 409 20.62 30.21 -11.00
C VAL A 409 21.35 30.57 -12.28
N ALA A 410 21.14 29.77 -13.32
CA ALA A 410 21.66 30.12 -14.63
C ALA A 410 21.03 31.45 -15.06
N GLU A 411 21.83 32.31 -15.69
CA GLU A 411 21.32 33.56 -16.24
C GLU A 411 20.20 33.24 -17.24
N ILE A 412 19.01 33.79 -16.99
CA ILE A 412 17.85 33.62 -17.87
C ILE A 412 18.07 34.51 -19.10
N ASP A 413 18.24 33.89 -20.26
CA ASP A 413 18.29 34.60 -21.54
C ASP A 413 16.87 34.99 -21.96
N ASP A 414 16.46 36.21 -21.60
CA ASP A 414 15.14 36.75 -21.92
C ASP A 414 14.85 36.71 -23.44
N ALA A 415 15.87 36.83 -24.30
CA ALA A 415 15.68 36.75 -25.76
C ALA A 415 15.39 35.33 -26.24
N ALA A 416 16.01 34.32 -25.61
CA ALA A 416 15.70 32.91 -25.86
C ALA A 416 14.28 32.57 -25.37
N VAL A 417 13.89 33.07 -24.19
CA VAL A 417 12.53 32.90 -23.65
C VAL A 417 11.50 33.53 -24.58
N ASP A 418 11.74 34.75 -25.09
CA ASP A 418 10.84 35.40 -26.05
C ASP A 418 10.72 34.67 -27.40
N ALA A 419 11.71 33.86 -27.77
CA ALA A 419 11.69 33.05 -28.98
C ALA A 419 10.97 31.69 -28.80
N MET A 420 10.64 31.29 -27.56
CA MET A 420 9.90 30.06 -27.29
C MET A 420 8.48 30.10 -27.86
N ASP A 421 7.90 28.92 -28.12
CA ASP A 421 6.52 28.80 -28.57
C ASP A 421 5.55 29.48 -27.57
N GLU A 422 4.77 30.44 -28.08
CA GLU A 422 3.85 31.26 -27.26
C GLU A 422 2.84 30.41 -26.49
N ARG A 423 2.37 29.31 -27.10
CA ARG A 423 1.44 28.39 -26.43
C ARG A 423 2.14 27.67 -25.28
N LEU A 424 3.37 27.19 -25.45
CA LEU A 424 4.11 26.54 -24.36
C LEU A 424 4.40 27.51 -23.21
N ARG A 425 4.77 28.77 -23.52
CA ARG A 425 4.96 29.80 -22.47
C ARG A 425 3.70 30.01 -21.64
N HIS A 426 2.54 30.09 -22.31
CA HIS A 426 1.26 30.22 -21.63
C HIS A 426 0.91 28.99 -20.79
N LEU A 427 1.04 27.78 -21.35
CA LEU A 427 0.69 26.53 -20.65
C LEU A 427 1.56 26.29 -19.41
N TYR A 428 2.84 26.66 -19.44
CA TYR A 428 3.75 26.49 -18.30
C TYR A 428 3.79 27.67 -17.34
N ALA A 429 2.94 28.70 -17.56
CA ALA A 429 2.87 29.93 -16.80
C ALA A 429 4.20 30.73 -16.75
N ILE A 430 4.99 30.65 -17.83
CA ILE A 430 6.25 31.39 -17.97
C ILE A 430 5.99 32.89 -18.01
N ASP A 431 4.98 33.33 -18.78
CA ASP A 431 4.62 34.75 -18.91
C ASP A 431 4.14 35.35 -17.58
N ASP A 432 3.38 34.58 -16.79
CA ASP A 432 2.93 34.98 -15.45
C ASP A 432 4.14 35.16 -14.51
N LEU A 433 5.12 34.25 -14.56
CA LEU A 433 6.35 34.35 -13.77
C LEU A 433 7.23 35.52 -14.19
N LEU A 434 7.36 35.80 -15.49
CA LEU A 434 8.08 36.99 -15.98
C LEU A 434 7.42 38.29 -15.49
N ALA A 435 6.08 38.35 -15.52
CA ALA A 435 5.35 39.49 -14.97
C ALA A 435 5.55 39.65 -13.45
N ASN A 436 5.52 38.54 -12.71
CA ASN A 436 5.79 38.51 -11.27
C ASN A 436 7.23 38.95 -10.94
N ARG A 437 8.20 38.50 -11.74
CA ARG A 437 9.62 38.90 -11.67
C ARG A 437 9.77 40.41 -11.84
N GLN A 438 9.15 41.00 -12.87
CA GLN A 438 9.19 42.45 -13.12
C GLN A 438 8.53 43.27 -12.00
N GLN A 439 7.52 42.73 -11.32
CA GLN A 439 6.80 43.41 -10.24
C GLN A 439 7.44 43.18 -8.85
N GLY A 440 8.45 42.32 -8.74
CA GLY A 440 8.99 41.88 -7.45
C GLY A 440 7.94 41.16 -6.59
N LYS A 441 6.99 40.47 -7.22
CA LYS A 441 5.85 39.81 -6.57
C LYS A 441 6.10 38.32 -6.46
N LEU A 442 6.30 37.81 -5.25
CA LEU A 442 6.53 36.38 -5.03
C LEU A 442 5.22 35.58 -5.12
N GLU A 443 4.81 35.27 -6.34
CA GLU A 443 3.72 34.34 -6.66
C GLU A 443 4.22 33.33 -7.69
N ILE A 444 4.01 32.05 -7.40
CA ILE A 444 4.49 30.95 -8.23
C ILE A 444 3.26 30.15 -8.67
N PRO A 445 2.62 30.53 -9.78
CA PRO A 445 1.42 29.86 -10.28
C PRO A 445 1.76 28.50 -10.90
N ALA A 446 0.81 27.57 -10.84
CA ALA A 446 0.92 26.28 -11.51
C ALA A 446 0.80 26.39 -13.03
N ALA A 447 1.34 25.39 -13.74
CA ALA A 447 1.09 25.20 -15.17
C ALA A 447 -0.41 24.94 -15.40
N ARG A 448 -0.92 25.40 -16.55
CA ARG A 448 -2.34 25.42 -16.92
C ARG A 448 -2.57 24.64 -18.20
N PHE A 449 -2.59 23.32 -18.10
CA PHE A 449 -2.98 22.43 -19.19
C PHE A 449 -4.02 21.41 -18.70
N ASP A 450 -4.86 20.95 -19.61
CA ASP A 450 -5.93 19.98 -19.33
C ASP A 450 -5.61 18.56 -19.81
N GLY A 451 -4.44 18.39 -20.43
CA GLY A 451 -3.93 17.13 -20.92
C GLY A 451 -4.24 16.85 -22.38
N THR A 452 -5.03 17.70 -23.04
CA THR A 452 -5.26 17.65 -24.50
C THR A 452 -4.18 18.37 -25.29
N GLU A 453 -3.36 19.20 -24.63
CA GLU A 453 -2.38 20.08 -25.26
C GLU A 453 -0.96 19.51 -25.31
N ILE A 454 -0.63 18.61 -24.39
CA ILE A 454 0.72 18.07 -24.19
C ILE A 454 0.89 16.77 -25.00
N PRO A 455 1.88 16.69 -25.92
CA PRO A 455 2.26 15.46 -26.61
C PRO A 455 2.58 14.30 -25.66
N ARG A 456 2.14 13.09 -26.03
CA ARG A 456 2.27 11.84 -25.26
C ARG A 456 3.27 10.88 -25.87
N LEU A 457 3.32 10.80 -27.19
CA LEU A 457 4.13 9.85 -27.94
C LEU A 457 5.63 10.21 -27.91
N THR A 458 5.97 11.48 -27.70
CA THR A 458 7.37 11.92 -27.53
C THR A 458 7.89 11.72 -26.10
N THR A 459 6.99 11.74 -25.11
CA THR A 459 7.32 11.67 -23.68
C THR A 459 7.24 10.25 -23.13
N HIS A 460 6.47 9.37 -23.76
CA HIS A 460 6.28 7.98 -23.35
C HIS A 460 7.08 7.03 -24.25
N GLN A 461 7.64 5.98 -23.65
CA GLN A 461 8.44 5.01 -24.39
C GLN A 461 7.57 4.19 -25.36
N PRO A 462 8.01 3.97 -26.61
CA PRO A 462 7.35 3.02 -27.52
C PRO A 462 7.33 1.60 -26.94
N ILE A 463 6.22 0.91 -27.11
CA ILE A 463 6.05 -0.50 -26.70
C ILE A 463 6.29 -1.40 -27.90
N GLN A 464 7.16 -2.39 -27.73
CA GLN A 464 7.36 -3.44 -28.74
C GLN A 464 6.33 -4.56 -28.57
N PRO A 465 5.56 -4.92 -29.61
CA PRO A 465 4.69 -6.08 -29.58
C PRO A 465 5.49 -7.36 -29.35
N ILE A 466 4.88 -8.35 -28.67
CA ILE A 466 5.46 -9.69 -28.58
C ILE A 466 5.28 -10.39 -29.94
N GLU A 467 6.38 -10.84 -30.54
CA GLU A 467 6.40 -11.44 -31.88
C GLU A 467 6.56 -12.96 -31.88
N ASP A 468 7.11 -13.55 -30.82
CA ASP A 468 7.37 -14.99 -30.75
C ASP A 468 6.81 -15.67 -29.48
N LEU A 469 6.72 -17.00 -29.56
CA LEU A 469 6.13 -17.84 -28.53
C LEU A 469 6.97 -17.91 -27.24
N ASP A 470 8.31 -17.81 -27.31
CA ASP A 470 9.17 -17.90 -26.13
C ASP A 470 9.03 -16.64 -25.27
N GLU A 471 9.10 -15.46 -25.89
CA GLU A 471 8.87 -14.20 -25.19
C GLU A 471 7.45 -14.18 -24.59
N LEU A 472 6.44 -14.65 -25.34
CA LEU A 472 5.07 -14.68 -24.83
C LEU A 472 4.92 -15.57 -23.59
N ILE A 473 5.53 -16.75 -23.59
CA ILE A 473 5.53 -17.66 -22.42
C ILE A 473 6.26 -17.02 -21.24
N GLU A 474 7.42 -16.39 -21.47
CA GLU A 474 8.21 -15.72 -20.42
C GLU A 474 7.41 -14.60 -19.76
N VAL A 475 6.85 -13.69 -20.57
CA VAL A 475 6.06 -12.55 -20.09
C VAL A 475 4.83 -13.05 -19.33
N CYS A 476 4.07 -14.01 -19.89
CA CYS A 476 2.93 -14.59 -19.21
C CYS A 476 3.31 -15.24 -17.87
N THR A 477 4.42 -15.98 -17.81
CA THR A 477 4.88 -16.66 -16.59
C THR A 477 5.16 -15.68 -15.46
N ARG A 478 5.76 -14.52 -15.76
CA ARG A 478 5.98 -13.45 -14.78
C ARG A 478 4.66 -12.79 -14.35
N LEU A 479 3.82 -12.43 -15.32
CA LEU A 479 2.59 -11.67 -15.05
C LEU A 479 1.54 -12.44 -14.27
N ILE A 480 1.48 -13.77 -14.43
CA ILE A 480 0.59 -14.57 -13.61
C ILE A 480 1.03 -14.62 -12.15
N GLU A 481 2.26 -14.24 -11.78
CA GLU A 481 2.66 -14.11 -10.38
C GLU A 481 2.49 -12.67 -9.90
N ASP A 482 2.96 -11.71 -10.70
CA ASP A 482 2.95 -10.28 -10.39
C ASP A 482 2.62 -9.46 -11.65
N ALA A 483 1.40 -8.90 -11.67
CA ALA A 483 0.86 -8.13 -12.79
C ALA A 483 1.14 -6.63 -12.69
N LYS A 484 2.26 -6.23 -12.07
CA LYS A 484 2.65 -4.81 -11.87
C LYS A 484 2.83 -4.02 -13.17
N SER A 485 3.36 -4.63 -14.22
CA SER A 485 3.59 -3.96 -15.51
C SER A 485 2.33 -4.00 -16.36
N ILE A 486 1.56 -2.90 -16.36
CA ILE A 486 0.33 -2.79 -17.17
C ILE A 486 0.62 -2.87 -18.66
N ASP A 487 1.75 -2.32 -19.11
CA ASP A 487 2.17 -2.40 -20.50
C ASP A 487 2.42 -3.87 -20.90
N ASP A 488 3.09 -4.66 -20.06
CA ASP A 488 3.28 -6.09 -20.34
C ASP A 488 1.99 -6.90 -20.28
N VAL A 489 1.04 -6.54 -19.41
CA VAL A 489 -0.31 -7.16 -19.41
C VAL A 489 -0.98 -6.96 -20.76
N GLU A 490 -0.99 -5.73 -21.29
CA GLU A 490 -1.59 -5.47 -22.61
C GLU A 490 -0.80 -6.11 -23.76
N ARG A 491 0.55 -6.13 -23.69
CA ARG A 491 1.39 -6.86 -24.65
C ARG A 491 1.07 -8.36 -24.66
N ALA A 492 0.88 -8.98 -23.50
CA ALA A 492 0.53 -10.39 -23.39
C ALA A 492 -0.88 -10.67 -23.93
N VAL A 493 -1.87 -9.83 -23.61
CA VAL A 493 -3.25 -9.98 -24.11
C VAL A 493 -3.29 -9.85 -25.65
N ASP A 494 -2.62 -8.84 -26.21
CA ASP A 494 -2.52 -8.68 -27.68
C ASP A 494 -1.70 -9.81 -28.33
N GLY A 495 -0.57 -10.20 -27.71
CA GLY A 495 0.27 -11.31 -28.17
C GLY A 495 -0.50 -12.62 -28.27
N ILE A 496 -1.25 -13.00 -27.23
CA ILE A 496 -2.12 -14.18 -27.27
C ILE A 496 -3.20 -14.02 -28.34
N SER A 497 -3.83 -12.85 -28.47
CA SER A 497 -4.87 -12.61 -29.49
C SER A 497 -4.35 -12.78 -30.92
N ARG A 498 -3.15 -12.24 -31.21
CA ARG A 498 -2.53 -12.32 -32.55
C ARG A 498 -1.97 -13.70 -32.86
N LEU A 499 -1.32 -14.35 -31.89
CA LEU A 499 -0.56 -15.58 -32.09
C LEU A 499 -1.36 -16.84 -31.73
N CYS A 500 -2.65 -16.74 -31.35
CA CYS A 500 -3.42 -17.90 -30.91
C CYS A 500 -3.58 -19.02 -31.96
N GLY A 501 -3.43 -18.71 -33.25
CA GLY A 501 -3.41 -19.69 -34.34
C GLY A 501 -2.03 -20.28 -34.64
N GLU A 502 -0.95 -19.75 -34.06
CA GLU A 502 0.43 -20.17 -34.31
C GLU A 502 0.90 -21.19 -33.27
N LYS A 503 0.50 -22.44 -33.45
CA LYS A 503 0.83 -23.55 -32.54
C LYS A 503 1.84 -24.50 -33.21
N PRO A 504 3.16 -24.34 -33.00
CA PRO A 504 4.16 -25.29 -33.52
C PRO A 504 4.00 -26.68 -32.89
N ASP A 505 4.63 -27.71 -33.47
CA ASP A 505 4.54 -29.10 -32.99
C ASP A 505 4.89 -29.26 -31.50
N GLU A 506 5.78 -28.42 -30.96
CA GLU A 506 6.21 -28.42 -29.56
C GLU A 506 5.37 -27.48 -28.66
N PHE A 507 4.28 -26.89 -29.16
CA PHE A 507 3.48 -25.89 -28.43
C PHE A 507 3.00 -26.41 -27.07
N GLU A 508 2.41 -27.60 -27.03
CA GLU A 508 1.91 -28.20 -25.79
C GLU A 508 3.05 -28.47 -24.81
N LEU A 509 4.22 -28.93 -25.30
CA LEU A 509 5.39 -29.18 -24.47
C LEU A 509 5.92 -27.90 -23.83
N ARG A 510 6.00 -26.80 -24.62
CA ARG A 510 6.54 -25.50 -24.18
C ARG A 510 5.60 -24.76 -23.24
N THR A 511 4.28 -24.87 -23.43
CA THR A 511 3.27 -24.18 -22.60
C THR A 511 2.81 -24.99 -21.39
N ALA A 512 3.11 -26.29 -21.32
CA ALA A 512 2.68 -27.16 -20.21
C ALA A 512 3.06 -26.64 -18.80
N PRO A 513 4.28 -26.12 -18.54
CA PRO A 513 4.63 -25.56 -17.23
C PRO A 513 3.76 -24.36 -16.85
N LEU A 514 3.54 -23.45 -17.79
CA LEU A 514 2.70 -22.26 -17.61
C LEU A 514 1.25 -22.66 -17.32
N LEU A 515 0.66 -23.54 -18.15
CA LEU A 515 -0.71 -24.03 -17.95
C LEU A 515 -0.89 -24.72 -16.60
N LYS A 516 0.07 -25.55 -16.20
CA LYS A 516 0.06 -26.22 -14.88
C LYS A 516 0.06 -25.20 -13.76
N ARG A 517 0.83 -24.11 -13.89
CA ARG A 517 0.88 -23.05 -12.89
C ARG A 517 -0.43 -22.26 -12.83
N CYS A 518 -1.02 -21.90 -13.98
CA CYS A 518 -2.36 -21.28 -14.06
C CYS A 518 -3.42 -22.10 -13.31
N ILE A 519 -3.48 -23.42 -13.53
CA ILE A 519 -4.43 -24.31 -12.83
C ILE A 519 -4.13 -24.39 -11.33
N SER A 520 -2.86 -24.36 -10.92
CA SER A 520 -2.49 -24.31 -9.50
C SER A 520 -2.95 -23.02 -8.83
N LEU A 521 -2.79 -21.88 -9.50
CA LEU A 521 -3.19 -20.57 -8.99
C LEU A 521 -4.73 -20.44 -8.87
N MET A 522 -5.48 -21.02 -9.82
CA MET A 522 -6.94 -21.17 -9.70
C MET A 522 -7.35 -21.91 -8.41
N LYS A 523 -6.60 -22.94 -8.02
CA LYS A 523 -6.87 -23.68 -6.78
C LYS A 523 -6.56 -22.87 -5.51
N GLN A 524 -5.86 -21.74 -5.64
CA GLN A 524 -5.52 -20.78 -4.59
C GLN A 524 -6.40 -19.52 -4.65
N GLU A 525 -7.66 -19.66 -5.08
CA GLU A 525 -8.68 -18.59 -5.10
C GLU A 525 -8.44 -17.43 -6.08
N ARG A 526 -7.53 -17.58 -7.04
CA ARG A 526 -7.34 -16.59 -8.13
C ARG A 526 -8.38 -16.79 -9.22
N SER A 527 -9.32 -15.85 -9.31
CA SER A 527 -10.58 -16.01 -10.03
C SER A 527 -10.62 -15.18 -11.32
N PRO A 528 -10.62 -15.80 -12.52
CA PRO A 528 -10.66 -15.11 -13.79
C PRO A 528 -12.07 -14.61 -14.12
N PHE A 529 -12.15 -13.52 -14.86
CA PHE A 529 -13.33 -12.95 -15.49
C PHE A 529 -14.40 -12.47 -14.52
N VAL A 530 -14.00 -12.04 -13.33
CA VAL A 530 -14.93 -11.65 -12.25
C VAL A 530 -14.58 -10.31 -11.59
N GLY A 531 -13.65 -9.54 -12.15
CA GLY A 531 -13.25 -8.23 -11.64
C GLY A 531 -12.23 -8.29 -10.50
N ALA A 532 -11.38 -9.33 -10.48
CA ALA A 532 -10.35 -9.51 -9.45
C ALA A 532 -9.04 -8.75 -9.78
N GLY A 533 -8.62 -8.78 -11.04
CA GLY A 533 -7.41 -8.12 -11.50
C GLY A 533 -6.88 -8.66 -12.83
N PRO A 534 -5.89 -7.98 -13.43
CA PRO A 534 -5.30 -8.37 -14.71
C PRO A 534 -4.59 -9.73 -14.69
N GLY A 535 -3.91 -10.07 -13.60
CA GLY A 535 -3.22 -11.36 -13.48
C GLY A 535 -4.20 -12.53 -13.47
N GLU A 536 -5.34 -12.39 -12.78
CA GLU A 536 -6.41 -13.38 -12.75
C GLU A 536 -7.06 -13.55 -14.14
N ASP A 537 -7.37 -12.46 -14.83
CA ASP A 537 -7.98 -12.52 -16.16
C ASP A 537 -7.02 -13.13 -17.20
N LEU A 538 -5.71 -12.87 -17.06
CA LEU A 538 -4.67 -13.47 -17.88
C LEU A 538 -4.58 -15.00 -17.65
N ILE A 539 -4.75 -15.49 -16.42
CA ILE A 539 -4.85 -16.94 -16.14
C ILE A 539 -5.99 -17.58 -16.96
N GLY A 540 -7.16 -16.95 -16.98
CA GLY A 540 -8.30 -17.41 -17.77
C GLY A 540 -8.02 -17.41 -19.27
N LEU A 541 -7.35 -16.36 -19.77
CA LEU A 541 -6.96 -16.23 -21.18
C LEU A 541 -5.94 -17.30 -21.60
N ILE A 542 -4.91 -17.55 -20.78
CA ILE A 542 -3.90 -18.59 -21.04
C ILE A 542 -4.54 -19.98 -21.07
N ILE A 543 -5.50 -20.24 -20.18
CA ILE A 543 -6.25 -21.51 -20.18
C ILE A 543 -7.04 -21.66 -21.48
N ALA A 544 -7.70 -20.60 -21.96
CA ALA A 544 -8.39 -20.62 -23.25
C ALA A 544 -7.43 -20.86 -24.42
N TRP A 545 -6.26 -20.24 -24.40
CA TRP A 545 -5.21 -20.41 -25.41
C TRP A 545 -4.67 -21.84 -25.48
N CYS A 546 -4.38 -22.44 -24.33
CA CYS A 546 -3.77 -23.76 -24.26
C CYS A 546 -4.79 -24.90 -24.44
N LYS A 547 -6.01 -24.76 -23.91
CA LYS A 547 -7.02 -25.83 -23.91
C LYS A 547 -8.13 -25.67 -24.94
N GLY A 548 -8.25 -24.52 -25.60
CA GLY A 548 -9.36 -24.25 -26.50
C GLY A 548 -10.72 -24.12 -25.80
N VAL A 549 -10.74 -23.78 -24.50
CA VAL A 549 -11.97 -23.70 -23.68
C VAL A 549 -11.97 -22.41 -22.88
N VAL A 550 -13.05 -21.63 -23.00
CA VAL A 550 -13.30 -20.48 -22.12
C VAL A 550 -13.87 -20.97 -20.80
N LEU A 551 -13.26 -20.53 -19.70
CA LEU A 551 -13.79 -20.81 -18.38
C LEU A 551 -15.09 -20.03 -18.12
N GLU A 552 -16.13 -20.76 -17.74
CA GLU A 552 -17.42 -20.18 -17.37
C GLU A 552 -17.54 -20.07 -15.85
N ALA A 553 -17.60 -18.84 -15.36
CA ALA A 553 -17.86 -18.52 -13.97
C ALA A 553 -19.37 -18.60 -13.71
N LYS A 554 -19.83 -19.66 -13.03
CA LYS A 554 -21.24 -19.84 -12.69
C LYS A 554 -21.53 -19.33 -11.27
N PRO A 555 -22.41 -18.32 -11.10
CA PRO A 555 -22.76 -17.85 -9.78
C PRO A 555 -23.40 -18.99 -9.00
N GLY A 556 -23.01 -19.10 -7.74
CA GLY A 556 -23.59 -20.03 -6.81
C GLY A 556 -23.57 -19.46 -5.41
N LYS A 557 -23.97 -20.31 -4.48
CA LYS A 557 -23.74 -20.05 -3.06
C LYS A 557 -22.67 -21.02 -2.60
N SER A 558 -21.71 -20.50 -1.84
CA SER A 558 -20.94 -21.35 -0.97
C SER A 558 -21.93 -22.09 -0.10
N LYS A 559 -21.44 -23.19 0.43
CA LYS A 559 -22.09 -23.90 1.51
C LYS A 559 -22.54 -23.07 2.72
N PHE A 560 -22.02 -21.86 2.93
CA PHE A 560 -22.42 -20.96 4.03
C PHE A 560 -23.38 -19.86 3.57
N GLY A 561 -23.93 -19.99 2.37
CA GLY A 561 -24.80 -18.96 1.78
C GLY A 561 -24.04 -17.75 1.20
N HIS A 562 -22.72 -17.65 1.35
CA HIS A 562 -21.93 -16.59 0.71
C HIS A 562 -21.98 -16.72 -0.82
N LYS A 563 -21.99 -15.60 -1.54
CA LYS A 563 -21.92 -15.62 -3.01
C LYS A 563 -20.55 -16.11 -3.45
N VAL A 564 -20.53 -17.04 -4.40
CA VAL A 564 -19.31 -17.64 -4.97
C VAL A 564 -19.46 -17.82 -6.47
N MET A 565 -18.33 -18.00 -7.14
CA MET A 565 -18.24 -18.39 -8.54
C MET A 565 -17.73 -19.82 -8.63
N ASN A 566 -18.42 -20.65 -9.41
CA ASN A 566 -18.05 -22.04 -9.66
C ASN A 566 -17.50 -22.16 -11.09
N TYR A 567 -16.32 -22.76 -11.20
CA TYR A 567 -15.64 -23.06 -12.45
C TYR A 567 -15.57 -24.58 -12.64
N THR A 568 -15.45 -25.02 -13.89
CA THR A 568 -15.17 -26.42 -14.21
C THR A 568 -13.93 -26.48 -15.08
N ILE A 569 -12.89 -27.18 -14.61
CA ILE A 569 -11.63 -27.38 -15.33
C ILE A 569 -11.32 -28.86 -15.31
N ASP A 570 -11.17 -29.48 -16.49
CA ASP A 570 -10.89 -30.93 -16.64
C ASP A 570 -11.86 -31.83 -15.84
N GLY A 571 -13.11 -31.39 -15.69
CA GLY A 571 -14.15 -32.10 -14.93
C GLY A 571 -14.12 -31.87 -13.41
N GLU A 572 -13.13 -31.13 -12.88
CA GLU A 572 -13.07 -30.71 -11.47
C GLU A 572 -13.82 -29.39 -11.27
N ALA A 573 -14.73 -29.36 -10.29
CA ALA A 573 -15.40 -28.12 -9.88
C ALA A 573 -14.51 -27.34 -8.91
N ILE A 574 -14.24 -26.07 -9.22
CA ILE A 574 -13.50 -25.14 -8.36
C ILE A 574 -14.48 -24.05 -7.91
N GLN A 575 -14.57 -23.79 -6.61
CA GLN A 575 -15.41 -22.76 -6.02
C GLN A 575 -14.54 -21.64 -5.45
N GLN A 576 -14.85 -20.39 -5.77
CA GLN A 576 -14.09 -19.22 -5.32
C GLN A 576 -15.05 -18.10 -4.88
N PHE A 577 -14.62 -17.22 -3.97
CA PHE A 577 -15.47 -16.12 -3.51
C PHE A 577 -15.81 -15.15 -4.63
N SER A 578 -17.05 -14.67 -4.64
CA SER A 578 -17.54 -13.77 -5.69
C SER A 578 -16.85 -12.42 -5.60
N SER A 579 -16.26 -11.98 -6.70
CA SER A 579 -15.85 -10.58 -6.91
C SER A 579 -16.93 -9.81 -7.68
N ASN A 580 -16.78 -8.49 -7.71
CA ASN A 580 -17.80 -7.55 -8.19
C ASN A 580 -17.46 -7.10 -9.61
N LEU A 581 -18.29 -7.49 -10.58
CA LEU A 581 -18.14 -7.00 -11.95
C LEU A 581 -18.59 -5.54 -12.09
N GLU A 582 -19.40 -4.98 -11.21
CA GLU A 582 -19.96 -3.63 -11.41
C GLU A 582 -18.94 -2.47 -11.59
N PRO A 583 -17.81 -2.39 -10.85
CA PRO A 583 -16.82 -1.32 -11.02
C PRO A 583 -16.10 -1.40 -12.38
N PRO A 584 -15.36 -0.35 -12.78
CA PRO A 584 -14.54 -0.35 -13.99
C PRO A 584 -13.61 -1.55 -14.20
N ILE A 585 -13.07 -2.16 -13.13
CA ILE A 585 -12.27 -3.39 -13.28
C ILE A 585 -13.05 -4.56 -13.92
N GLY A 586 -14.37 -4.59 -13.81
CA GLY A 586 -15.19 -5.58 -14.51
C GLY A 586 -15.14 -5.45 -16.03
N PHE A 587 -14.88 -4.24 -16.57
CA PHE A 587 -14.68 -4.04 -18.01
C PHE A 587 -13.47 -4.84 -18.52
N LEU A 588 -12.38 -4.91 -17.75
CA LEU A 588 -11.24 -5.76 -18.09
C LEU A 588 -11.68 -7.22 -18.20
N SER A 589 -12.34 -7.73 -17.17
CA SER A 589 -12.79 -9.12 -17.11
C SER A 589 -13.72 -9.50 -18.25
N GLU A 590 -14.68 -8.64 -18.58
CA GLU A 590 -15.60 -8.86 -19.69
C GLU A 590 -14.88 -8.79 -21.06
N ARG A 591 -13.95 -7.84 -21.23
CA ARG A 591 -13.09 -7.74 -22.41
C ARG A 591 -12.23 -9.00 -22.60
N VAL A 592 -11.47 -9.39 -21.59
CA VAL A 592 -10.54 -10.53 -21.69
C VAL A 592 -11.31 -11.83 -21.87
N LYS A 593 -12.50 -11.98 -21.26
CA LYS A 593 -13.38 -13.14 -21.53
C LYS A 593 -13.82 -13.20 -22.99
N THR A 594 -14.13 -12.06 -23.61
CA THR A 594 -14.51 -12.02 -25.03
C THR A 594 -13.33 -12.37 -25.95
N ILE A 595 -12.13 -11.86 -25.63
CA ILE A 595 -10.89 -12.25 -26.32
C ILE A 595 -10.62 -13.76 -26.15
N ALA A 596 -10.81 -14.31 -24.95
CA ALA A 596 -10.64 -15.73 -24.67
C ALA A 596 -11.56 -16.61 -25.56
N GLY A 597 -12.79 -16.17 -25.85
CA GLY A 597 -13.69 -16.85 -26.78
C GLY A 597 -13.14 -16.99 -28.19
N ARG A 598 -12.48 -15.94 -28.70
CA ARG A 598 -11.81 -15.99 -30.00
C ARG A 598 -10.55 -16.82 -29.99
N VAL A 599 -9.74 -16.67 -28.94
CA VAL A 599 -8.50 -17.41 -28.74
C VAL A 599 -8.78 -18.92 -28.65
N ALA A 600 -9.84 -19.31 -27.94
CA ALA A 600 -10.29 -20.70 -27.89
C ALA A 600 -10.73 -21.25 -29.26
N ALA A 601 -11.22 -20.38 -30.14
CA ALA A 601 -11.59 -20.70 -31.52
C ALA A 601 -10.44 -20.52 -32.53
N GLU A 602 -9.22 -20.22 -32.07
CA GLU A 602 -8.01 -19.98 -32.88
C GLU A 602 -8.20 -18.88 -33.95
N ASN A 603 -9.12 -17.95 -33.69
CA ASN A 603 -9.38 -16.83 -34.58
C ASN A 603 -8.39 -15.70 -34.29
N ALA A 604 -7.19 -15.81 -34.86
CA ALA A 604 -6.09 -14.84 -34.72
C ALA A 604 -6.43 -13.48 -35.34
N ALA A 605 -6.30 -12.40 -34.56
CA ALA A 605 -6.23 -11.04 -35.11
C ALA A 605 -5.62 -10.05 -34.11
N PRO A 606 -5.02 -8.94 -34.60
CA PRO A 606 -4.58 -7.84 -33.75
C PRO A 606 -5.75 -7.12 -33.08
N LEU A 607 -5.49 -6.57 -31.90
CA LEU A 607 -6.43 -5.70 -31.19
C LEU A 607 -6.30 -4.26 -31.70
N TRP A 608 -7.43 -3.57 -31.92
CA TRP A 608 -7.39 -2.13 -32.14
C TRP A 608 -6.82 -1.41 -30.90
N SER A 609 -7.14 -1.92 -29.71
CA SER A 609 -6.78 -1.37 -28.40
C SER A 609 -5.36 -1.69 -27.92
N ALA A 610 -4.56 -2.42 -28.71
CA ALA A 610 -3.17 -2.74 -28.36
C ALA A 610 -2.34 -1.44 -28.24
N PRO A 611 -1.73 -1.15 -27.07
CA PRO A 611 -0.90 0.04 -26.91
C PRO A 611 0.25 0.11 -27.91
N THR A 612 0.63 1.33 -28.26
CA THR A 612 1.85 1.63 -29.05
C THR A 612 2.94 2.25 -28.19
N HIS A 613 2.57 2.88 -27.08
CA HIS A 613 3.47 3.57 -26.15
C HIS A 613 3.02 3.32 -24.70
N ALA A 614 3.97 3.44 -23.77
CA ALA A 614 3.79 3.25 -22.33
C ALA A 614 2.61 4.04 -21.77
N GLY A 615 1.96 3.54 -20.72
CA GLY A 615 0.74 4.18 -20.17
C GLY A 615 -0.50 3.93 -21.02
N ALA A 616 -0.42 2.90 -21.88
CA ALA A 616 -1.45 2.44 -22.79
C ALA A 616 -1.85 3.42 -23.92
N TRP A 617 -0.97 4.33 -24.33
CA TRP A 617 -1.25 5.27 -25.42
C TRP A 617 -1.22 4.60 -26.80
N ILE A 618 -2.13 5.04 -27.69
CA ILE A 618 -2.22 4.59 -29.08
C ILE A 618 -1.96 5.76 -30.03
N GLU A 619 -0.95 5.62 -30.87
CA GLU A 619 -0.67 6.52 -31.97
C GLU A 619 -1.84 6.53 -32.98
N PRO A 620 -2.38 7.71 -33.35
CA PRO A 620 -3.56 7.76 -34.21
C PRO A 620 -3.40 7.13 -35.58
N GLN A 621 -2.21 7.23 -36.19
CA GLN A 621 -1.97 6.61 -37.49
C GLN A 621 -2.00 5.08 -37.40
N VAL A 622 -1.39 4.50 -36.36
CA VAL A 622 -1.40 3.06 -36.12
C VAL A 622 -2.83 2.55 -35.90
N LEU A 623 -3.69 3.28 -35.17
CA LEU A 623 -5.10 2.93 -35.05
C LEU A 623 -5.80 2.94 -36.41
N VAL A 624 -5.58 3.97 -37.24
CA VAL A 624 -6.15 4.04 -38.59
C VAL A 624 -5.72 2.86 -39.44
N ASP A 625 -4.45 2.47 -39.38
CA ASP A 625 -3.94 1.32 -40.13
C ASP A 625 -4.62 0.02 -39.69
N ARG A 626 -4.79 -0.20 -38.39
CA ARG A 626 -5.54 -1.35 -37.84
C ARG A 626 -7.01 -1.35 -38.28
N VAL A 627 -7.66 -0.17 -38.31
CA VAL A 627 -9.04 0.00 -38.77
C VAL A 627 -9.17 -0.34 -40.25
N LEU A 628 -8.22 0.11 -41.08
CA LEU A 628 -8.21 -0.20 -42.52
C LEU A 628 -7.95 -1.69 -42.77
N ALA A 629 -6.98 -2.28 -42.06
CA ALA A 629 -6.61 -3.69 -42.19
C ALA A 629 -7.77 -4.64 -41.84
N SER A 630 -8.62 -4.28 -40.88
CA SER A 630 -9.79 -5.09 -40.51
C SER A 630 -11.08 -4.75 -41.28
N GLY A 631 -11.01 -3.91 -42.32
CA GLY A 631 -12.18 -3.48 -43.08
C GLY A 631 -13.17 -2.65 -42.26
N GLY A 632 -12.67 -1.93 -41.25
CA GLY A 632 -13.46 -1.09 -40.34
C GLY A 632 -14.19 -1.86 -39.25
N LYS A 633 -13.88 -3.14 -39.02
CA LYS A 633 -14.55 -3.95 -38.00
C LYS A 633 -13.59 -4.21 -36.83
N PRO A 634 -13.90 -3.75 -35.61
CA PRO A 634 -13.12 -4.11 -34.43
C PRO A 634 -13.33 -5.59 -34.07
N LEU A 635 -12.55 -6.10 -33.11
CA LEU A 635 -12.79 -7.43 -32.54
C LEU A 635 -14.20 -7.53 -31.95
N ASP A 636 -14.54 -6.56 -31.11
CA ASP A 636 -15.83 -6.36 -30.46
C ASP A 636 -15.96 -4.89 -30.02
N ASP A 637 -17.04 -4.55 -29.33
CA ASP A 637 -17.26 -3.19 -28.82
C ASP A 637 -16.30 -2.82 -27.67
N PHE A 638 -15.78 -3.79 -26.89
CA PHE A 638 -14.77 -3.52 -25.84
C PHE A 638 -13.46 -3.03 -26.45
N ASP A 639 -12.99 -3.70 -27.50
CA ASP A 639 -11.78 -3.35 -28.24
C ASP A 639 -11.91 -1.97 -28.90
N ALA A 640 -13.06 -1.67 -29.51
CA ALA A 640 -13.32 -0.36 -30.09
C ALA A 640 -13.36 0.76 -29.04
N VAL A 641 -14.09 0.57 -27.94
CA VAL A 641 -14.20 1.56 -26.85
C VAL A 641 -12.84 1.85 -26.26
N LEU A 642 -12.07 0.82 -25.93
CA LEU A 642 -10.75 0.98 -25.31
C LEU A 642 -9.75 1.63 -26.27
N ALA A 643 -9.77 1.26 -27.56
CA ALA A 643 -8.92 1.88 -28.57
C ALA A 643 -9.18 3.39 -28.73
N LEU A 644 -10.45 3.80 -28.69
CA LEU A 644 -10.84 5.21 -28.78
C LEU A 644 -10.35 6.00 -27.56
N LEU A 645 -10.53 5.48 -26.35
CA LEU A 645 -10.15 6.19 -25.10
C LEU A 645 -8.64 6.29 -24.89
N ARG A 646 -7.86 5.41 -25.52
CA ARG A 646 -6.38 5.37 -25.47
C ARG A 646 -5.71 6.19 -26.59
N LEU A 647 -6.48 6.82 -27.46
CA LEU A 647 -5.97 7.57 -28.61
C LEU A 647 -5.21 8.84 -28.18
N ALA A 648 -3.93 8.96 -28.57
CA ALA A 648 -3.12 10.14 -28.25
C ALA A 648 -3.70 11.44 -28.87
N PRO A 649 -3.52 12.61 -28.23
CA PRO A 649 -4.05 13.89 -28.72
C PRO A 649 -3.37 14.39 -30.00
N GLU A 650 -2.06 14.18 -30.16
CA GLU A 650 -1.28 14.60 -31.32
C GLU A 650 -1.47 13.69 -32.54
N GLY A 651 -1.21 14.19 -33.75
CA GLY A 651 -1.25 13.38 -34.99
C GLY A 651 -2.65 13.03 -35.53
N ARG A 652 -3.73 13.42 -34.82
CA ARG A 652 -5.11 13.09 -35.20
C ARG A 652 -5.53 13.63 -36.57
N GLU A 653 -5.11 14.85 -36.94
CA GLU A 653 -5.43 15.45 -38.23
C GLU A 653 -4.84 14.67 -39.41
N ALA A 654 -3.55 14.30 -39.30
CA ALA A 654 -2.87 13.51 -40.32
C ALA A 654 -3.52 12.12 -40.47
N ALA A 655 -3.82 11.45 -39.35
CA ALA A 655 -4.52 10.17 -39.36
C ALA A 655 -5.93 10.27 -39.97
N LEU A 656 -6.67 11.36 -39.68
CA LEU A 656 -7.99 11.61 -40.28
C LEU A 656 -7.94 11.73 -41.80
N ALA A 657 -6.88 12.34 -42.34
CA ALA A 657 -6.67 12.49 -43.77
C ALA A 657 -6.47 11.13 -44.47
N ASN A 658 -5.98 10.11 -43.76
CA ASN A 658 -5.78 8.75 -44.25
C ASN A 658 -7.05 7.88 -44.14
N LEU A 659 -7.95 8.15 -43.19
CA LEU A 659 -9.23 7.44 -43.07
C LEU A 659 -10.39 8.13 -43.80
N LYS A 660 -10.24 8.58 -45.07
CA LYS A 660 -11.18 9.51 -45.76
C LYS A 660 -12.66 9.11 -45.72
N THR A 661 -12.96 7.82 -45.84
CA THR A 661 -14.33 7.27 -45.83
C THR A 661 -14.43 6.11 -44.86
N ALA A 662 -15.59 5.95 -44.20
CA ALA A 662 -15.85 4.84 -43.30
C ALA A 662 -17.22 4.22 -43.58
N ALA A 663 -17.24 2.92 -43.88
CA ALA A 663 -18.47 2.18 -44.16
C ALA A 663 -19.18 1.71 -42.87
N THR A 664 -18.40 1.21 -41.91
CA THR A 664 -18.90 0.68 -40.63
C THR A 664 -19.17 1.78 -39.62
N GLU A 665 -19.97 1.47 -38.60
CA GLU A 665 -20.24 2.39 -37.49
C GLU A 665 -18.97 2.69 -36.67
N ALA A 666 -18.21 1.67 -36.29
CA ALA A 666 -16.97 1.82 -35.51
C ALA A 666 -15.93 2.70 -36.23
N ALA A 667 -15.71 2.51 -37.54
CA ALA A 667 -14.79 3.35 -38.30
C ALA A 667 -15.26 4.81 -38.43
N LYS A 668 -16.58 5.06 -38.43
CA LYS A 668 -17.13 6.43 -38.37
C LYS A 668 -16.86 7.08 -37.01
N ALA A 669 -16.96 6.30 -35.93
CA ALA A 669 -16.62 6.78 -34.58
C ALA A 669 -15.12 7.09 -34.45
N VAL A 670 -14.23 6.29 -35.04
CA VAL A 670 -12.79 6.63 -35.12
C VAL A 670 -12.58 7.96 -35.86
N ARG A 671 -13.21 8.16 -37.02
CA ARG A 671 -13.15 9.47 -37.71
C ARG A 671 -13.65 10.62 -36.83
N TYR A 672 -14.69 10.39 -36.03
CA TYR A 672 -15.23 11.38 -35.11
C TYR A 672 -14.23 11.74 -34.01
N ALA A 673 -13.59 10.74 -33.40
CA ALA A 673 -12.53 10.92 -32.39
C ALA A 673 -11.33 11.69 -32.94
N LEU A 674 -10.96 11.44 -34.19
CA LEU A 674 -9.89 12.15 -34.90
C LEU A 674 -10.24 13.60 -35.30
N GLY A 675 -11.47 14.05 -35.05
CA GLY A 675 -11.89 15.45 -35.25
C GLY A 675 -12.87 15.70 -36.40
N ALA A 676 -13.35 14.68 -37.12
CA ALA A 676 -14.33 14.89 -38.18
C ALA A 676 -15.63 15.52 -37.64
N THR A 677 -16.08 16.61 -38.28
CA THR A 677 -17.29 17.36 -37.85
C THR A 677 -18.56 16.90 -38.55
N ARG A 678 -18.46 16.29 -39.73
CA ARG A 678 -19.59 15.81 -40.54
C ARG A 678 -19.69 14.28 -40.47
N VAL A 679 -20.08 13.77 -39.31
CA VAL A 679 -20.29 12.34 -39.09
C VAL A 679 -21.66 12.13 -38.47
N THR A 680 -22.43 11.17 -38.99
CA THR A 680 -23.72 10.79 -38.40
C THR A 680 -23.49 9.81 -37.25
N ILE A 681 -23.93 10.17 -36.05
CA ILE A 681 -23.94 9.29 -34.86
C ILE A 681 -24.84 8.07 -35.16
N GLY A 682 -24.33 6.89 -34.85
CA GLY A 682 -25.00 5.61 -35.03
C GLY A 682 -25.82 5.18 -33.81
N LYS A 683 -25.94 3.87 -33.59
CA LYS A 683 -26.77 3.26 -32.53
C LYS A 683 -25.97 2.82 -31.29
N SER A 684 -24.67 2.58 -31.40
CA SER A 684 -23.84 2.10 -30.28
C SER A 684 -23.43 3.25 -29.36
N ALA A 685 -24.24 3.53 -28.33
CA ALA A 685 -23.94 4.57 -27.34
C ALA A 685 -22.52 4.45 -26.73
N PRO A 686 -22.00 3.25 -26.39
CA PRO A 686 -20.64 3.12 -25.85
C PRO A 686 -19.55 3.61 -26.79
N ILE A 687 -19.57 3.18 -28.06
CA ILE A 687 -18.55 3.55 -29.05
C ILE A 687 -18.56 5.06 -29.34
N TRP A 688 -19.75 5.66 -29.47
CA TRP A 688 -19.86 7.10 -29.71
C TRP A 688 -19.50 7.93 -28.48
N THR A 689 -19.80 7.43 -27.29
CA THR A 689 -19.35 8.03 -26.02
C THR A 689 -17.84 8.04 -25.94
N ALA A 690 -17.19 6.89 -26.19
CA ALA A 690 -15.73 6.79 -26.19
C ALA A 690 -15.10 7.73 -27.23
N ALA A 691 -15.67 7.82 -28.43
CA ALA A 691 -15.17 8.72 -29.46
C ALA A 691 -15.30 10.21 -29.08
N ALA A 692 -16.44 10.62 -28.51
CA ALA A 692 -16.66 12.00 -28.05
C ALA A 692 -15.72 12.36 -26.89
N ARG A 693 -15.59 11.47 -25.90
CA ARG A 693 -14.71 11.65 -24.74
C ARG A 693 -13.23 11.63 -25.09
N SER A 694 -12.83 10.83 -26.08
CA SER A 694 -11.48 10.86 -26.66
C SER A 694 -11.20 12.20 -27.36
N ARG A 695 -12.16 12.71 -28.13
CA ARG A 695 -12.04 13.96 -28.88
C ARG A 695 -11.93 15.19 -27.98
N ALA A 696 -12.85 15.32 -27.03
CA ALA A 696 -13.05 16.51 -26.21
C ALA A 696 -13.47 16.10 -24.78
N PRO A 697 -12.54 15.59 -23.95
CA PRO A 697 -12.85 14.99 -22.66
C PRO A 697 -13.61 15.92 -21.71
N TRP A 698 -13.36 17.23 -21.81
CA TRP A 698 -13.86 18.25 -20.87
C TRP A 698 -15.05 19.06 -21.39
N SER A 699 -15.54 18.78 -22.60
CA SER A 699 -16.65 19.53 -23.21
C SER A 699 -17.89 18.68 -23.41
N ASP A 700 -19.05 19.32 -23.36
CA ASP A 700 -20.32 18.69 -23.70
C ASP A 700 -20.42 18.44 -25.22
N ASP A 701 -21.01 17.32 -25.60
CA ASP A 701 -21.23 16.93 -26.99
C ASP A 701 -22.72 17.00 -27.32
N ALA A 702 -23.15 18.08 -27.97
CA ALA A 702 -24.55 18.31 -28.33
C ALA A 702 -25.09 17.29 -29.35
N GLN A 703 -24.24 16.72 -30.21
CA GLN A 703 -24.69 15.69 -31.16
C GLN A 703 -24.94 14.38 -30.43
N LEU A 704 -24.06 14.04 -29.49
CA LEU A 704 -24.21 12.86 -28.65
C LEU A 704 -25.39 12.99 -27.69
N GLU A 705 -25.60 14.14 -27.04
CA GLU A 705 -26.76 14.37 -26.14
C GLU A 705 -28.08 14.25 -26.91
N LYS A 706 -28.12 14.70 -28.16
CA LYS A 706 -29.31 14.53 -29.01
C LYS A 706 -29.56 13.06 -29.36
N ALA A 707 -28.51 12.27 -29.57
CA ALA A 707 -28.62 10.86 -29.93
C ALA A 707 -28.93 9.96 -28.71
N PHE A 708 -28.31 10.25 -27.56
CA PHE A 708 -28.38 9.46 -26.33
C PHE A 708 -28.58 10.40 -25.12
N PRO A 709 -29.78 10.99 -24.96
CA PRO A 709 -30.01 11.96 -23.90
C PRO A 709 -29.96 11.31 -22.52
N LYS A 710 -29.52 12.07 -21.51
CA LYS A 710 -29.46 11.62 -20.10
C LYS A 710 -28.61 10.36 -19.89
N SER A 711 -27.55 10.20 -20.68
CA SER A 711 -26.62 9.06 -20.62
C SER A 711 -25.74 9.03 -19.36
N GLY A 712 -25.73 10.11 -18.56
CA GLY A 712 -24.96 10.21 -17.33
C GLY A 712 -23.66 11.00 -17.48
N PRO A 713 -22.83 11.02 -16.42
CA PRO A 713 -21.55 11.74 -16.40
C PRO A 713 -20.54 11.08 -17.34
N ASP A 714 -19.66 11.92 -17.90
CA ASP A 714 -18.64 11.54 -18.88
C ASP A 714 -19.19 10.73 -20.07
N ALA A 715 -20.44 11.01 -20.44
CA ALA A 715 -21.05 10.52 -21.66
C ALA A 715 -21.20 11.67 -22.67
N ALA A 716 -22.42 12.15 -22.93
CA ALA A 716 -22.61 13.37 -23.70
C ALA A 716 -22.23 14.64 -22.92
N THR A 717 -22.43 14.66 -21.60
CA THR A 717 -22.06 15.78 -20.71
C THR A 717 -20.79 15.43 -19.93
N ALA A 718 -19.84 16.36 -19.85
CA ALA A 718 -18.64 16.19 -19.03
C ALA A 718 -19.02 16.17 -17.53
N ALA A 719 -18.34 15.35 -16.73
CA ALA A 719 -18.61 15.28 -15.29
C ALA A 719 -18.07 16.50 -14.54
N ALA A 720 -18.88 17.03 -13.62
CA ALA A 720 -18.44 17.96 -12.58
C ALA A 720 -18.60 17.30 -11.20
N TYR A 721 -17.67 17.58 -10.29
CA TYR A 721 -17.56 16.89 -9.00
C TYR A 721 -17.93 17.80 -7.84
N HIS A 722 -18.66 17.25 -6.87
CA HIS A 722 -18.95 17.92 -5.61
C HIS A 722 -18.69 16.95 -4.46
N ASN A 723 -17.86 17.36 -3.50
CA ASN A 723 -17.54 16.55 -2.34
C ASN A 723 -18.54 16.81 -1.21
N VAL A 724 -18.93 15.75 -0.52
CA VAL A 724 -19.80 15.79 0.66
C VAL A 724 -19.01 15.21 1.83
N ILE A 725 -18.84 16.00 2.89
CA ILE A 725 -18.16 15.60 4.13
C ILE A 725 -19.13 15.74 5.29
N TRP A 726 -19.20 14.71 6.14
CA TRP A 726 -19.99 14.72 7.37
C TRP A 726 -19.27 13.90 8.44
N CYS A 727 -19.72 13.95 9.69
CA CYS A 727 -19.15 13.16 10.78
C CYS A 727 -20.16 12.14 11.30
N ASP A 728 -19.78 10.87 11.34
CA ASP A 728 -20.52 9.82 12.02
C ASP A 728 -20.09 9.74 13.49
N GLU A 729 -21.03 9.57 14.42
CA GLU A 729 -20.75 9.29 15.82
C GLU A 729 -20.71 7.77 16.06
N TYR A 730 -19.57 7.27 16.52
CA TYR A 730 -19.38 5.88 16.91
C TYR A 730 -19.26 5.76 18.42
N LYS A 731 -19.95 4.78 18.99
CA LYS A 731 -19.88 4.43 20.42
C LYS A 731 -19.31 3.03 20.56
N ASP A 732 -18.14 2.94 21.19
CA ASP A 732 -17.64 1.70 21.77
C ASP A 732 -17.87 1.73 23.29
N TYR A 733 -17.81 0.58 23.97
CA TYR A 733 -18.25 0.34 25.36
C TYR A 733 -17.77 1.39 26.39
N ASN A 734 -16.68 2.11 26.12
CA ASN A 734 -16.15 3.17 26.99
C ASN A 734 -15.91 4.53 26.33
N ARG A 735 -16.16 4.73 25.02
CA ARG A 735 -15.83 5.99 24.32
C ARG A 735 -16.75 6.30 23.14
N THR A 736 -17.11 7.57 23.01
CA THR A 736 -17.66 8.15 21.78
C THR A 736 -16.51 8.73 20.95
N TYR A 737 -16.42 8.37 19.67
CA TYR A 737 -15.52 9.01 18.72
C TYR A 737 -16.27 9.45 17.45
N LEU A 738 -15.86 10.57 16.88
CA LEU A 738 -16.40 11.10 15.62
C LEU A 738 -15.49 10.66 14.48
N VAL A 739 -16.08 10.11 13.41
CA VAL A 739 -15.38 9.69 12.20
C VAL A 739 -15.85 10.56 11.05
N ALA A 740 -14.94 11.33 10.46
CA ALA A 740 -15.24 12.05 9.22
C ALA A 740 -15.47 11.05 8.09
N ARG A 741 -16.54 11.26 7.33
CA ARG A 741 -16.90 10.51 6.13
C ARG A 741 -16.81 11.41 4.92
N PHE A 742 -16.45 10.79 3.81
CA PHE A 742 -16.24 11.48 2.56
C PHE A 742 -17.05 10.81 1.45
N SER A 743 -17.75 11.57 0.63
CA SER A 743 -18.36 11.05 -0.60
C SER A 743 -18.13 12.02 -1.73
N MET A 744 -18.02 11.47 -2.94
CA MET A 744 -18.04 12.25 -4.17
C MET A 744 -19.38 12.08 -4.86
N GLU A 745 -19.92 13.17 -5.40
CA GLU A 745 -21.07 13.18 -6.28
C GLU A 745 -20.69 13.79 -7.62
N SER A 746 -21.21 13.24 -8.71
CA SER A 746 -21.01 13.74 -10.07
C SER A 746 -22.27 14.43 -10.58
N THR A 747 -22.10 15.50 -11.37
CA THR A 747 -23.15 16.12 -12.18
C THR A 747 -22.77 15.98 -13.66
N PRO A 748 -23.65 15.43 -14.51
CA PRO A 748 -24.94 14.81 -14.17
C PRO A 748 -24.77 13.56 -13.30
N ARG A 749 -25.83 13.20 -12.57
CA ARG A 749 -25.81 12.01 -11.73
C ARG A 749 -25.78 10.75 -12.59
N ALA A 750 -24.96 9.78 -12.20
CA ALA A 750 -24.88 8.53 -12.90
C ALA A 750 -26.23 7.75 -12.88
N PRO A 751 -26.62 7.07 -13.98
CA PRO A 751 -27.86 6.31 -14.05
C PRO A 751 -27.83 5.08 -13.14
N LYS A 752 -28.99 4.65 -12.63
CA LYS A 752 -29.12 3.46 -11.74
C LYS A 752 -28.56 2.17 -12.35
N THR A 753 -28.63 2.06 -13.67
CA THR A 753 -28.08 0.94 -14.43
C THR A 753 -27.22 1.54 -15.51
N ILE A 754 -25.96 1.11 -15.57
CA ILE A 754 -24.96 1.59 -16.53
C ILE A 754 -24.63 0.41 -17.43
N ASP A 755 -24.62 0.64 -18.74
CA ASP A 755 -24.12 -0.35 -19.69
C ASP A 755 -22.63 -0.63 -19.37
N PRO A 756 -22.22 -1.90 -19.17
CA PRO A 756 -20.83 -2.25 -18.90
C PRO A 756 -19.81 -1.66 -19.88
N LEU A 757 -20.19 -1.44 -21.15
CA LEU A 757 -19.35 -0.86 -22.20
C LEU A 757 -19.23 0.67 -22.10
N CYS A 758 -20.15 1.37 -21.42
CA CYS A 758 -20.07 2.81 -21.17
C CYS A 758 -19.08 3.11 -20.04
N ILE A 759 -17.82 2.73 -20.24
CA ILE A 759 -16.80 2.66 -19.20
C ILE A 759 -16.49 4.02 -18.53
N THR A 760 -16.53 5.12 -19.29
CA THR A 760 -16.35 6.48 -18.75
C THR A 760 -17.44 6.83 -17.74
N THR A 761 -18.68 6.47 -18.01
CA THR A 761 -19.80 6.60 -17.06
C THR A 761 -19.73 5.60 -15.90
N ARG A 762 -19.21 4.39 -16.15
CA ARG A 762 -19.07 3.32 -15.14
C ARG A 762 -18.08 3.68 -14.02
N PHE A 763 -17.09 4.55 -14.26
CA PHE A 763 -16.25 5.13 -13.19
C PHE A 763 -17.08 5.80 -12.08
N HIS A 764 -18.29 6.26 -12.41
CA HIS A 764 -19.19 6.93 -11.47
C HIS A 764 -20.16 5.98 -10.75
N TRP A 765 -20.05 4.66 -10.98
CA TRP A 765 -20.93 3.65 -10.35
C TRP A 765 -20.84 3.68 -8.81
N GLY A 766 -19.61 3.72 -8.27
CA GLY A 766 -19.36 3.69 -6.83
C GLY A 766 -19.96 4.87 -6.06
N TYR A 767 -20.22 5.99 -6.74
CA TYR A 767 -20.83 7.19 -6.13
C TYR A 767 -22.32 7.03 -5.86
N GLN A 768 -22.99 6.04 -6.46
CA GLN A 768 -24.42 5.82 -6.28
C GLN A 768 -24.78 4.93 -5.09
N ALA A 769 -23.84 4.10 -4.62
CA ALA A 769 -24.10 3.12 -3.58
C ALA A 769 -24.27 3.78 -2.19
N PRO A 770 -25.24 3.37 -1.35
CA PRO A 770 -25.35 3.86 0.03
C PRO A 770 -24.06 3.65 0.82
N ILE A 771 -23.60 4.66 1.58
CA ILE A 771 -22.32 4.62 2.31
C ILE A 771 -22.21 3.45 3.31
N LYS A 772 -23.34 2.87 3.73
CA LYS A 772 -23.38 1.71 4.64
C LYS A 772 -23.00 0.37 3.98
N GLU A 773 -22.90 0.32 2.65
CA GLU A 773 -22.35 -0.85 1.97
C GLU A 773 -20.81 -0.78 1.98
N HIS A 774 -20.15 -1.93 2.15
CA HIS A 774 -18.69 -2.06 2.30
C HIS A 774 -17.89 -1.06 1.43
N TRP A 775 -16.95 -0.33 2.05
CA TRP A 775 -16.09 0.69 1.42
C TRP A 775 -15.37 0.17 0.16
N GLU A 776 -15.08 -1.13 0.16
CA GLU A 776 -14.60 -1.97 -0.94
C GLU A 776 -15.37 -1.82 -2.26
N ARG A 777 -16.67 -1.50 -2.21
CA ARG A 777 -17.50 -1.30 -3.41
C ARG A 777 -17.29 0.05 -4.10
N ARG A 778 -16.48 0.96 -3.54
CA ARG A 778 -16.26 2.31 -4.13
C ARG A 778 -14.94 2.44 -4.90
N SER A 779 -14.06 1.45 -4.81
CA SER A 779 -12.84 1.41 -5.62
C SER A 779 -13.17 1.03 -7.06
N CYS A 780 -12.69 1.83 -8.03
CA CYS A 780 -12.85 1.50 -9.44
C CYS A 780 -12.04 0.26 -9.86
N GLY A 781 -10.91 0.01 -9.19
CA GLY A 781 -9.95 -1.07 -9.48
C GLY A 781 -10.12 -2.33 -8.61
N GLY A 782 -11.13 -2.40 -7.75
CA GLY A 782 -11.28 -3.51 -6.79
C GLY A 782 -10.30 -3.42 -5.62
N HIS A 783 -9.77 -4.57 -5.17
CA HIS A 783 -8.93 -4.68 -3.96
C HIS A 783 -7.44 -4.86 -4.24
N SER A 784 -7.06 -5.01 -5.51
CA SER A 784 -5.66 -5.22 -5.91
C SER A 784 -5.02 -3.92 -6.39
N GLU A 785 -3.75 -3.73 -6.03
CA GLU A 785 -2.88 -2.66 -6.55
C GLU A 785 -2.88 -2.67 -8.09
N TYR A 786 -2.78 -3.87 -8.68
CA TYR A 786 -2.76 -4.07 -10.13
C TYR A 786 -4.10 -3.75 -10.81
N GLY A 787 -5.23 -4.04 -10.15
CA GLY A 787 -6.55 -3.66 -10.67
C GLY A 787 -6.73 -2.15 -10.71
N ILE A 788 -6.24 -1.44 -9.69
CA ILE A 788 -6.24 0.04 -9.65
C ILE A 788 -5.30 0.62 -10.72
N ALA A 789 -4.08 0.11 -10.82
CA ALA A 789 -3.13 0.55 -11.83
C ALA A 789 -3.66 0.34 -13.26
N TRP A 790 -4.31 -0.81 -13.52
CA TRP A 790 -4.90 -1.08 -14.83
C TRP A 790 -6.05 -0.12 -15.17
N THR A 791 -6.94 0.20 -14.23
CA THR A 791 -8.06 1.12 -14.52
C THR A 791 -7.59 2.54 -14.85
N ALA A 792 -6.43 2.98 -14.35
CA ALA A 792 -5.82 4.24 -14.75
C ALA A 792 -5.42 4.29 -16.25
N SER A 793 -5.29 3.14 -16.90
CA SER A 793 -4.92 2.98 -18.33
C SER A 793 -6.12 2.98 -19.30
N ILE A 794 -7.35 3.00 -18.79
CA ILE A 794 -8.56 2.96 -19.63
C ILE A 794 -8.72 4.26 -20.42
N TRP A 795 -8.59 5.39 -19.73
CA TRP A 795 -8.76 6.73 -20.29
C TRP A 795 -7.60 7.63 -19.85
N PRO A 796 -6.38 7.37 -20.34
CA PRO A 796 -5.16 8.02 -19.84
C PRO A 796 -5.16 9.55 -20.03
N GLN A 797 -5.89 10.05 -21.03
CA GLN A 797 -6.04 11.48 -21.29
C GLN A 797 -6.84 12.24 -20.22
N ALA A 798 -7.80 11.59 -19.55
CA ALA A 798 -8.73 12.26 -18.64
C ALA A 798 -9.09 11.37 -17.44
N ARG A 799 -8.25 11.44 -16.40
CA ARG A 799 -8.34 10.57 -15.21
C ARG A 799 -9.12 11.16 -14.04
N GLU A 800 -9.86 12.25 -14.21
CA GLU A 800 -10.57 12.89 -13.09
C GLU A 800 -11.58 11.94 -12.40
N SER A 801 -12.25 11.07 -13.16
CA SER A 801 -13.17 10.07 -12.59
C SER A 801 -12.44 8.92 -11.87
N PHE A 802 -11.24 8.55 -12.34
CA PHE A 802 -10.34 7.64 -11.63
C PHE A 802 -9.85 8.27 -10.32
N PHE A 803 -9.35 9.52 -10.36
CA PHE A 803 -8.90 10.23 -9.17
C PHE A 803 -10.03 10.44 -8.17
N ALA A 804 -11.24 10.75 -8.62
CA ALA A 804 -12.40 10.87 -7.75
C ALA A 804 -12.74 9.55 -7.00
N SER A 805 -12.50 8.39 -7.63
CA SER A 805 -12.58 7.09 -6.94
C SER A 805 -11.51 6.97 -5.86
N GLY A 806 -10.26 7.36 -6.16
CA GLY A 806 -9.16 7.41 -5.19
C GLY A 806 -9.45 8.33 -4.00
N VAL A 807 -9.95 9.55 -4.27
CA VAL A 807 -10.36 10.53 -3.26
C VAL A 807 -11.38 9.91 -2.31
N CYS A 808 -12.37 9.17 -2.84
CA CYS A 808 -13.38 8.50 -2.02
C CYS A 808 -12.77 7.42 -1.11
N VAL A 809 -11.97 6.51 -1.66
CA VAL A 809 -11.48 5.36 -0.87
C VAL A 809 -10.39 5.76 0.13
N MET A 810 -9.47 6.64 -0.28
CA MET A 810 -8.41 7.16 0.62
C MET A 810 -8.99 8.12 1.66
N GLY A 811 -9.91 9.00 1.27
CA GLY A 811 -10.57 9.93 2.19
C GLY A 811 -11.33 9.20 3.32
N ASN A 812 -11.98 8.08 3.01
CA ASN A 812 -12.67 7.27 4.03
C ASN A 812 -11.75 6.33 4.82
N ASN A 813 -10.52 6.08 4.36
CA ASN A 813 -9.51 5.28 5.05
C ASN A 813 -8.32 6.13 5.55
N ILE A 814 -8.51 7.45 5.69
CA ILE A 814 -7.41 8.38 5.98
C ILE A 814 -6.73 8.13 7.35
N ASP A 815 -7.47 7.53 8.29
CA ASP A 815 -6.99 7.12 9.61
C ASP A 815 -6.51 5.65 9.66
N TRP A 816 -6.50 5.00 8.49
CA TRP A 816 -6.00 3.64 8.27
C TRP A 816 -6.60 2.63 9.23
N ASP A 817 -7.93 2.56 9.23
CA ASP A 817 -8.72 1.65 10.05
C ASP A 817 -8.91 0.28 9.36
N SER A 818 -8.44 0.14 8.11
CA SER A 818 -8.47 -1.10 7.33
C SER A 818 -7.21 -1.26 6.49
N ALA A 819 -6.68 -2.48 6.42
CA ALA A 819 -5.51 -2.83 5.62
C ALA A 819 -5.85 -2.79 4.12
N ALA A 820 -5.63 -1.64 3.47
CA ALA A 820 -5.95 -1.40 2.06
C ALA A 820 -4.71 -0.92 1.28
N TRP A 821 -3.62 -1.68 1.34
CA TRP A 821 -2.29 -1.32 0.83
C TRP A 821 -2.26 -0.92 -0.65
N GLY A 822 -3.17 -1.46 -1.48
CA GLY A 822 -3.24 -1.18 -2.90
C GLY A 822 -3.72 0.24 -3.26
N HIS A 823 -4.32 0.99 -2.32
CA HIS A 823 -4.86 2.33 -2.60
C HIS A 823 -3.80 3.35 -3.02
N LYS A 824 -2.54 3.17 -2.61
CA LYS A 824 -1.43 4.01 -3.07
C LYS A 824 -1.34 4.08 -4.62
N ALA A 825 -1.77 3.03 -5.33
CA ALA A 825 -1.76 3.01 -6.80
C ALA A 825 -2.61 4.13 -7.45
N PHE A 826 -3.56 4.73 -6.73
CA PHE A 826 -4.28 5.91 -7.22
C PHE A 826 -3.36 7.13 -7.42
N LEU A 827 -2.25 7.21 -6.67
CA LEU A 827 -1.30 8.32 -6.72
C LEU A 827 -0.25 8.14 -7.83
N GLU A 828 -0.02 6.92 -8.31
CA GLU A 828 1.02 6.64 -9.32
C GLU A 828 0.89 7.49 -10.60
N PRO A 829 -0.31 7.71 -11.18
CA PRO A 829 -0.43 8.56 -12.36
C PRO A 829 -0.05 10.02 -12.09
N LEU A 830 -0.01 10.47 -10.83
CA LEU A 830 0.40 11.83 -10.50
C LEU A 830 1.92 12.03 -10.62
N LEU A 831 2.73 10.97 -10.72
CA LEU A 831 4.17 11.03 -10.99
C LEU A 831 4.50 11.28 -12.47
N ASP A 832 3.54 11.09 -13.37
CA ASP A 832 3.72 11.40 -14.79
C ASP A 832 3.63 12.92 -15.02
N SER A 833 4.72 13.49 -15.52
CA SER A 833 4.87 14.93 -15.83
C SER A 833 3.84 15.50 -16.79
N THR A 834 3.20 14.63 -17.57
CA THR A 834 2.18 15.02 -18.54
C THR A 834 0.75 14.87 -17.98
N THR A 835 0.58 14.28 -16.80
CA THR A 835 -0.73 14.12 -16.17
C THR A 835 -1.17 15.44 -15.50
N PRO A 836 -2.29 16.03 -15.92
CA PRO A 836 -2.74 17.32 -15.39
C PRO A 836 -3.25 17.19 -13.95
N LEU A 837 -2.83 18.12 -13.10
CA LEU A 837 -3.34 18.25 -11.73
C LEU A 837 -4.64 19.10 -11.72
N ARG A 838 -5.71 18.52 -12.27
CA ARG A 838 -7.07 19.08 -12.18
C ARG A 838 -7.65 18.87 -10.77
N GLU A 839 -8.93 19.18 -10.59
CA GLU A 839 -9.57 19.25 -9.28
C GLU A 839 -9.45 17.95 -8.47
N MET A 840 -9.77 16.80 -9.07
CA MET A 840 -9.75 15.51 -8.38
C MET A 840 -8.33 14.99 -8.21
N GLY A 841 -7.44 15.18 -9.19
CA GLY A 841 -6.01 14.88 -9.04
C GLY A 841 -5.36 15.67 -7.89
N LEU A 842 -5.62 16.97 -7.79
CA LEU A 842 -5.15 17.80 -6.67
C LEU A 842 -5.75 17.38 -5.33
N MET A 843 -7.06 17.09 -5.30
CA MET A 843 -7.72 16.65 -4.08
C MET A 843 -7.14 15.32 -3.59
N LEU A 844 -6.88 14.37 -4.50
CA LEU A 844 -6.25 13.10 -4.20
C LEU A 844 -4.85 13.29 -3.62
N LEU A 845 -4.03 14.12 -4.27
CA LEU A 845 -2.68 14.45 -3.81
C LEU A 845 -2.71 15.00 -2.38
N VAL A 846 -3.57 15.98 -2.12
CA VAL A 846 -3.67 16.65 -0.83
C VAL A 846 -4.23 15.74 0.28
N ILE A 847 -5.16 14.84 -0.06
CA ILE A 847 -5.61 13.78 0.87
C ILE A 847 -4.46 12.81 1.15
N GLY A 848 -3.71 12.39 0.13
CA GLY A 848 -2.54 11.52 0.26
C GLY A 848 -1.48 12.11 1.18
N LEU A 849 -1.15 13.40 1.03
CA LEU A 849 -0.24 14.11 1.94
C LEU A 849 -0.71 14.11 3.41
N GLY A 850 -2.01 13.92 3.65
CA GLY A 850 -2.64 13.83 4.97
C GLY A 850 -2.91 12.40 5.46
N ALA A 851 -2.58 11.38 4.66
CA ALA A 851 -2.84 9.98 4.98
C ALA A 851 -1.99 9.47 6.15
N LYS A 852 -2.51 8.49 6.90
CA LYS A 852 -1.78 7.82 7.99
C LYS A 852 -0.92 6.66 7.49
N GLU A 853 -1.36 5.97 6.45
CA GLU A 853 -0.66 4.82 5.87
C GLU A 853 0.65 5.29 5.21
N PRO A 854 1.80 4.67 5.52
CA PRO A 854 3.12 5.05 4.97
C PRO A 854 3.27 5.06 3.46
N GLY A 855 2.73 4.07 2.76
CA GLY A 855 2.77 4.00 1.29
C GLY A 855 2.02 5.15 0.62
N GLU A 856 0.82 5.48 1.10
CA GLU A 856 -0.02 6.57 0.60
C GLU A 856 0.65 7.94 0.79
N HIS A 857 1.08 8.29 2.01
CA HIS A 857 1.68 9.60 2.24
C HIS A 857 3.09 9.72 1.68
N GLY A 858 3.85 8.63 1.61
CA GLY A 858 5.16 8.60 0.94
C GLY A 858 5.01 8.91 -0.55
N LEU A 859 4.17 8.16 -1.26
CA LEU A 859 3.98 8.35 -2.70
C LEU A 859 3.34 9.70 -3.04
N ALA A 860 2.45 10.22 -2.19
CA ALA A 860 1.89 11.57 -2.36
C ALA A 860 2.95 12.68 -2.14
N THR A 861 3.93 12.44 -1.26
CA THR A 861 5.06 13.35 -1.07
C THR A 861 5.94 13.37 -2.30
N ASP A 862 6.29 12.20 -2.84
CA ASP A 862 7.07 12.07 -4.08
C ASP A 862 6.35 12.73 -5.28
N ALA A 863 5.04 12.52 -5.41
CA ALA A 863 4.23 13.16 -6.44
C ALA A 863 4.15 14.69 -6.28
N ALA A 864 4.10 15.21 -5.05
CA ALA A 864 4.11 16.65 -4.81
C ALA A 864 5.47 17.28 -5.15
N ILE A 865 6.57 16.57 -4.87
CA ILE A 865 7.94 16.98 -5.24
C ILE A 865 8.06 17.04 -6.76
N ALA A 866 7.80 15.93 -7.45
CA ALA A 866 7.87 15.87 -8.91
C ALA A 866 6.97 16.93 -9.57
N ALA A 867 5.75 17.12 -9.07
CA ALA A 867 4.83 18.10 -9.62
C ALA A 867 5.29 19.56 -9.42
N ILE A 868 6.06 19.89 -8.37
CA ILE A 868 6.67 21.21 -8.22
C ILE A 868 7.81 21.38 -9.24
N GLU A 869 8.67 20.38 -9.37
CA GLU A 869 9.81 20.38 -10.31
C GLU A 869 9.36 20.55 -11.77
N GLU A 870 8.24 19.92 -12.14
CA GLU A 870 7.64 19.99 -13.47
C GLU A 870 6.70 21.18 -13.64
N GLY A 871 6.45 21.94 -12.56
CA GLY A 871 5.59 23.10 -12.55
C GLY A 871 4.07 22.83 -12.53
N ARG A 872 3.63 21.58 -12.43
CA ARG A 872 2.21 21.21 -12.30
C ARG A 872 1.61 21.63 -10.96
N LEU A 873 2.43 21.75 -9.92
CA LEU A 873 2.02 22.19 -8.58
C LEU A 873 2.68 23.55 -8.27
N GLY A 874 1.83 24.55 -8.09
CA GLY A 874 2.21 25.90 -7.71
C GLY A 874 1.66 26.25 -6.33
N SER A 875 1.99 27.45 -5.87
CA SER A 875 1.48 27.95 -4.59
C SER A 875 -0.04 28.20 -4.63
N ASP A 876 -0.57 28.57 -5.79
CA ASP A 876 -1.97 28.87 -6.05
C ASP A 876 -2.86 27.63 -5.95
N ASN A 877 -2.59 26.58 -6.74
CA ASN A 877 -3.44 25.39 -6.78
C ASN A 877 -3.30 24.51 -5.53
N LEU A 878 -2.08 24.36 -4.98
CA LEU A 878 -1.85 23.69 -3.71
C LEU A 878 -2.53 24.44 -2.56
N GLY A 879 -2.31 25.75 -2.47
CA GLY A 879 -2.87 26.60 -1.42
C GLY A 879 -4.39 26.58 -1.43
N ALA A 880 -5.02 26.69 -2.60
CA ALA A 880 -6.47 26.64 -2.75
C ALA A 880 -7.05 25.28 -2.33
N MET A 881 -6.41 24.17 -2.70
CA MET A 881 -6.90 22.84 -2.31
C MET A 881 -6.70 22.56 -0.81
N LEU A 882 -5.57 22.98 -0.23
CA LEU A 882 -5.36 22.95 1.21
C LEU A 882 -6.43 23.78 1.94
N ALA A 883 -6.74 24.99 1.45
CA ALA A 883 -7.78 25.85 2.03
C ALA A 883 -9.15 25.16 2.06
N ARG A 884 -9.52 24.48 0.96
CA ARG A 884 -10.78 23.75 0.82
C ARG A 884 -10.91 22.61 1.83
N LEU A 885 -9.81 21.92 2.15
CA LEU A 885 -9.84 20.75 3.03
C LEU A 885 -9.51 21.05 4.50
N LEU A 886 -8.74 22.10 4.80
CA LEU A 886 -8.25 22.39 6.16
C LEU A 886 -9.37 22.47 7.20
N ARG A 887 -10.48 23.12 6.85
CA ARG A 887 -11.61 23.39 7.77
C ARG A 887 -12.64 22.27 7.82
N THR A 888 -12.46 21.20 7.03
CA THR A 888 -13.41 20.08 6.98
C THR A 888 -13.27 19.12 8.16
N GLY A 889 -12.15 19.16 8.88
CA GLY A 889 -11.82 18.19 9.93
C GLY A 889 -11.41 16.81 9.42
N LEU A 890 -11.43 16.58 8.10
CA LEU A 890 -11.00 15.32 7.48
C LEU A 890 -9.51 15.06 7.72
N ILE A 891 -8.69 16.11 7.58
CA ILE A 891 -7.23 16.00 7.64
C ILE A 891 -6.71 16.65 8.92
N LYS A 892 -5.84 15.93 9.63
CA LYS A 892 -5.18 16.41 10.84
C LYS A 892 -4.00 17.32 10.43
N PRO A 893 -3.98 18.62 10.81
CA PRO A 893 -2.90 19.53 10.44
C PRO A 893 -1.46 19.06 10.73
N PRO A 894 -1.18 18.29 11.82
CA PRO A 894 0.15 17.75 12.05
C PRO A 894 0.67 16.81 10.95
N ARG A 895 -0.22 16.12 10.21
CA ARG A 895 0.19 15.22 9.11
C ARG A 895 0.67 16.02 7.90
N TRP A 896 -0.12 17.01 7.48
CA TRP A 896 0.32 17.97 6.46
C TRP A 896 1.58 18.71 6.87
N ALA A 897 1.69 19.17 8.12
CA ALA A 897 2.90 19.85 8.58
C ALA A 897 4.16 18.96 8.47
N LYS A 898 4.01 17.64 8.59
CA LYS A 898 5.11 16.68 8.40
C LYS A 898 5.44 16.54 6.92
N THR A 899 4.48 16.14 6.09
CA THR A 899 4.71 15.85 4.66
C THR A 899 5.07 17.09 3.86
N LEU A 900 4.45 18.25 4.14
CA LEU A 900 4.84 19.52 3.52
C LEU A 900 6.23 19.98 3.95
N ALA A 901 6.69 19.63 5.16
CA ALA A 901 8.08 19.87 5.56
C ALA A 901 9.04 18.97 4.79
N ASP A 902 8.66 17.71 4.54
CA ASP A 902 9.45 16.79 3.70
C ASP A 902 9.54 17.31 2.24
N VAL A 903 8.45 17.83 1.67
CA VAL A 903 8.46 18.51 0.36
C VAL A 903 9.36 19.76 0.38
N ALA A 904 9.20 20.62 1.38
CA ALA A 904 9.94 21.88 1.47
C ALA A 904 11.47 21.70 1.58
N ARG A 905 11.94 20.55 2.08
CA ARG A 905 13.37 20.23 2.24
C ARG A 905 14.10 19.93 0.93
N ILE A 906 13.38 19.75 -0.17
CA ILE A 906 13.99 19.35 -1.45
C ILE A 906 14.80 20.48 -2.08
N SER A 907 14.22 21.69 -2.16
CA SER A 907 14.92 22.86 -2.70
C SER A 907 14.31 24.18 -2.24
N THR A 908 15.00 25.28 -2.54
CA THR A 908 14.52 26.65 -2.28
C THR A 908 13.15 26.90 -2.90
N LEU A 909 12.93 26.40 -4.12
CA LEU A 909 11.66 26.54 -4.82
C LEU A 909 10.53 25.76 -4.13
N HIS A 910 10.78 24.51 -3.73
CA HIS A 910 9.79 23.71 -3.01
C HIS A 910 9.38 24.39 -1.70
N ALA A 911 10.36 24.88 -0.94
CA ALA A 911 10.12 25.62 0.28
C ALA A 911 9.26 26.87 0.03
N ALA A 912 9.52 27.63 -1.04
CA ALA A 912 8.75 28.82 -1.40
C ALA A 912 7.30 28.50 -1.81
N VAL A 913 7.09 27.44 -2.61
CA VAL A 913 5.75 26.97 -2.99
C VAL A 913 4.95 26.55 -1.76
N VAL A 914 5.55 25.74 -0.87
CA VAL A 914 4.90 25.30 0.38
C VAL A 914 4.62 26.49 1.31
N HIS A 915 5.58 27.41 1.45
CA HIS A 915 5.43 28.61 2.28
C HIS A 915 4.20 29.42 1.85
N HIS A 916 4.09 29.75 0.57
CA HIS A 916 2.98 30.55 0.07
C HIS A 916 1.65 29.78 0.05
N ALA A 917 1.67 28.48 -0.26
CA ALA A 917 0.48 27.62 -0.19
C ALA A 917 -0.10 27.52 1.23
N ILE A 918 0.74 27.45 2.27
CA ILE A 918 0.28 27.47 3.67
C ILE A 918 -0.40 28.81 3.98
N GLN A 919 0.14 29.94 3.51
CA GLN A 919 -0.49 31.25 3.70
C GLN A 919 -1.91 31.29 3.10
N ILE A 920 -2.07 30.81 1.85
CA ILE A 920 -3.37 30.74 1.19
C ILE A 920 -4.33 29.84 1.99
N SER A 921 -3.85 28.67 2.46
CA SER A 921 -4.68 27.71 3.20
C SER A 921 -5.26 28.24 4.52
N LEU A 922 -4.50 29.12 5.19
CA LEU A 922 -4.85 29.67 6.49
C LEU A 922 -5.84 30.83 6.39
N ALA A 923 -5.96 31.48 5.22
CA ALA A 923 -6.87 32.58 5.01
C ALA A 923 -8.33 32.22 5.33
N GLY A 924 -9.07 33.18 5.90
CA GLY A 924 -10.47 33.03 6.31
C GLY A 924 -10.68 33.24 7.80
N ASP A 925 -11.83 32.80 8.32
CA ASP A 925 -12.20 33.01 9.72
C ASP A 925 -11.29 32.23 10.67
N ALA A 926 -10.66 32.94 11.60
CA ALA A 926 -9.74 32.41 12.61
C ALA A 926 -10.44 31.46 13.61
N GLU A 927 -11.74 31.65 13.87
CA GLU A 927 -12.50 30.79 14.79
C GLU A 927 -12.79 29.41 14.21
N THR A 928 -12.79 29.30 12.87
CA THR A 928 -13.09 28.06 12.14
C THR A 928 -11.87 27.15 11.93
N LEU A 929 -10.67 27.57 12.37
CA LEU A 929 -9.47 26.76 12.20
C LEU A 929 -9.56 25.44 13.01
N PRO A 930 -9.14 24.30 12.42
CA PRO A 930 -9.22 23.00 13.08
C PRO A 930 -8.29 22.91 14.30
N ARG A 931 -8.51 21.91 15.16
CA ARG A 931 -7.55 21.59 16.23
C ARG A 931 -6.15 21.35 15.66
N ASP A 932 -5.14 21.71 16.43
CA ASP A 932 -3.72 21.58 16.07
C ASP A 932 -3.25 22.40 14.84
N TYR A 933 -4.03 23.39 14.37
CA TYR A 933 -3.60 24.33 13.31
C TYR A 933 -2.24 24.99 13.58
N ALA A 934 -1.85 25.12 14.85
CA ALA A 934 -0.57 25.68 15.26
C ALA A 934 0.65 24.97 14.64
N LYS A 935 0.50 23.70 14.22
CA LYS A 935 1.56 22.97 13.51
C LYS A 935 1.87 23.50 12.12
N LEU A 936 0.85 23.98 11.40
CA LEU A 936 1.07 24.65 10.12
C LEU A 936 1.70 26.03 10.31
N LEU A 937 1.33 26.76 11.37
CA LEU A 937 1.99 28.03 11.71
C LEU A 937 3.45 27.85 12.11
N GLU A 938 3.78 26.77 12.82
CA GLU A 938 5.16 26.42 13.17
C GLU A 938 6.00 26.18 11.91
N LEU A 939 5.48 25.40 10.96
CA LEU A 939 6.14 25.18 9.67
C LEU A 939 6.26 26.49 8.86
N LEU A 940 5.19 27.29 8.77
CA LEU A 940 5.24 28.57 8.08
C LEU A 940 6.29 29.51 8.68
N LEU A 941 6.42 29.55 10.01
CA LEU A 941 7.44 30.36 10.68
C LEU A 941 8.85 29.84 10.39
N GLN A 942 9.05 28.53 10.41
CA GLN A 942 10.33 27.92 10.04
C GLN A 942 10.73 28.34 8.62
N LEU A 943 9.84 28.14 7.64
CA LEU A 943 10.10 28.50 6.25
C LEU A 943 10.28 30.03 6.06
N SER A 944 9.55 30.85 6.81
CA SER A 944 9.71 32.31 6.79
C SER A 944 11.08 32.77 7.32
N ILE A 945 11.68 31.99 8.22
CA ILE A 945 13.03 32.25 8.73
C ILE A 945 14.07 31.79 7.71
N GLU A 946 13.92 30.57 7.21
CA GLU A 946 14.82 29.92 6.27
C GLU A 946 14.93 30.67 4.93
N LEU A 947 13.80 31.09 4.36
CA LEU A 947 13.74 31.80 3.09
C LEU A 947 13.88 33.32 3.22
N GLU A 948 13.97 33.84 4.46
CA GLU A 948 13.93 35.27 4.74
C GLU A 948 12.67 36.00 4.20
N LEU A 949 11.54 35.28 4.14
CA LEU A 949 10.26 35.80 3.62
C LEU A 949 9.28 36.20 4.74
N PRO A 950 8.49 37.29 4.57
CA PRO A 950 7.34 37.59 5.41
C PRO A 950 6.09 36.83 4.95
N VAL A 951 5.02 36.93 5.74
CA VAL A 951 3.66 36.60 5.27
C VAL A 951 3.14 37.76 4.43
N THR A 952 2.74 37.50 3.19
CA THR A 952 2.29 38.51 2.22
C THR A 952 0.82 38.34 1.82
N HIS A 953 0.24 37.14 1.98
CA HIS A 953 -1.14 36.89 1.63
C HIS A 953 -2.10 37.65 2.56
N ALA A 954 -2.88 38.59 2.01
CA ALA A 954 -3.72 39.51 2.78
C ALA A 954 -4.71 38.78 3.71
N GLY A 955 -5.40 37.76 3.20
CA GLY A 955 -6.34 36.97 4.02
C GLY A 955 -5.65 36.19 5.13
N CYS A 956 -4.38 35.77 4.95
CA CYS A 956 -3.63 35.11 6.01
C CYS A 956 -3.25 36.12 7.10
N LEU A 957 -2.81 37.32 6.72
CA LEU A 957 -2.46 38.38 7.66
C LEU A 957 -3.66 38.74 8.55
N GLU A 958 -4.85 38.88 7.95
CA GLU A 958 -6.09 39.12 8.69
C GLU A 958 -6.39 37.99 9.67
N THR A 959 -6.30 36.72 9.24
CA THR A 959 -6.48 35.57 10.15
C THR A 959 -5.49 35.61 11.30
N LEU A 960 -4.19 35.84 11.03
CA LEU A 960 -3.13 35.86 12.05
C LEU A 960 -3.34 36.97 13.09
N GLN A 961 -3.85 38.13 12.67
CA GLN A 961 -4.16 39.25 13.56
C GLN A 961 -5.34 38.93 14.50
N ASN A 962 -6.30 38.12 14.03
CA ASN A 962 -7.55 37.81 14.72
C ASN A 962 -7.54 36.46 15.46
N LEU A 963 -6.40 35.77 15.57
CA LEU A 963 -6.31 34.48 16.24
C LEU A 963 -6.68 34.57 17.74
N PRO A 964 -7.68 33.80 18.21
CA PRO A 964 -8.13 33.89 19.60
C PRO A 964 -7.17 33.20 20.60
N GLY A 965 -7.09 33.76 21.80
CA GLY A 965 -6.41 33.15 22.96
C GLY A 965 -4.92 33.46 23.11
N SER A 966 -4.26 32.77 24.05
CA SER A 966 -2.85 33.00 24.44
C SER A 966 -1.96 31.74 24.31
N GLY A 967 -2.45 30.72 23.61
CA GLY A 967 -1.77 29.45 23.37
C GLY A 967 -0.60 29.53 22.40
N LYS A 968 -0.11 28.38 21.94
CA LYS A 968 1.06 28.29 21.04
C LYS A 968 0.79 28.94 19.67
N GLY A 969 -0.37 28.69 19.06
CA GLY A 969 -0.77 29.28 17.77
C GLY A 969 -0.67 30.82 17.74
N PRO A 970 -1.37 31.55 18.63
CA PRO A 970 -1.29 33.01 18.69
C PRO A 970 0.12 33.55 18.97
N LYS A 971 0.96 32.83 19.72
CA LYS A 971 2.37 33.21 19.93
C LYS A 971 3.19 33.11 18.64
N THR A 972 3.03 32.01 17.90
CA THR A 972 3.68 31.81 16.60
C THR A 972 3.21 32.85 15.58
N ALA A 973 1.91 33.17 15.55
CA ALA A 973 1.35 34.22 14.70
C ALA A 973 1.97 35.60 14.97
N LYS A 974 2.17 35.97 16.24
CA LYS A 974 2.87 37.21 16.60
C LYS A 974 4.33 37.24 16.13
N ALA A 975 5.00 36.08 16.05
CA ALA A 975 6.35 36.01 15.51
C ALA A 975 6.35 36.18 13.98
N LEU A 976 5.39 35.57 13.29
CA LEU A 976 5.18 35.74 11.84
C LEU A 976 4.89 37.20 11.47
N LEU A 977 3.99 37.87 12.20
CA LEU A 977 3.63 39.28 11.97
C LEU A 977 4.78 40.27 12.21
N LYS A 978 5.86 39.84 12.87
CA LYS A 978 7.06 40.66 13.14
C LYS A 978 8.20 40.42 12.15
N ARG A 979 8.04 39.51 11.19
CA ARG A 979 9.09 39.23 10.20
C ARG A 979 9.36 40.48 9.34
N PRO A 980 10.63 40.79 9.06
CA PRO A 980 10.97 41.91 8.17
C PRO A 980 10.48 41.65 6.75
N PRO A 981 10.31 42.70 5.92
CA PRO A 981 10.05 42.53 4.50
C PRO A 981 11.19 41.75 3.82
N ALA A 982 10.86 40.97 2.80
CA ALA A 982 11.86 40.28 1.99
C ALA A 982 12.72 41.28 1.22
N THR A 983 13.98 40.93 0.95
CA THR A 983 14.81 41.71 0.04
C THR A 983 14.39 41.45 -1.40
N GLU A 984 14.62 42.44 -2.27
CA GLU A 984 14.34 42.29 -3.72
C GLU A 984 15.16 41.13 -4.30
N GLU A 985 16.43 41.00 -3.91
CA GLU A 985 17.33 39.91 -4.32
C GLU A 985 16.77 38.52 -3.96
N THR A 986 16.25 38.35 -2.74
CA THR A 986 15.61 37.09 -2.29
C THR A 986 14.42 36.74 -3.19
N VAL A 987 13.56 37.71 -3.48
CA VAL A 987 12.36 37.48 -4.31
C VAL A 987 12.75 37.15 -5.75
N GLN A 988 13.67 37.92 -6.34
CA GLN A 988 14.16 37.70 -7.70
C GLN A 988 14.79 36.32 -7.85
N ARG A 989 15.65 35.92 -6.90
CA ARG A 989 16.29 34.60 -6.92
C ARG A 989 15.28 33.45 -6.96
N ILE A 990 14.22 33.51 -6.16
CA ILE A 990 13.21 32.44 -6.12
C ILE A 990 12.40 32.40 -7.43
N LEU A 991 12.05 33.57 -7.98
CA LEU A 991 11.34 33.66 -9.25
C LEU A 991 12.20 33.17 -10.42
N ASP A 992 13.50 33.44 -10.40
CA ASP A 992 14.43 32.96 -11.41
C ASP A 992 14.61 31.43 -11.34
N LEU A 993 14.66 30.84 -10.14
CA LEU A 993 14.62 29.38 -9.98
C LEU A 993 13.32 28.78 -10.54
N ALA A 994 12.18 29.41 -10.28
CA ALA A 994 10.89 28.97 -10.82
C ALA A 994 10.88 29.03 -12.35
N LEU A 995 11.33 30.15 -12.93
CA LEU A 995 11.41 30.35 -14.38
C LEU A 995 12.33 29.33 -15.04
N GLN A 996 13.53 29.12 -14.48
CA GLN A 996 14.49 28.14 -15.00
C GLN A 996 13.88 26.73 -15.07
N GLN A 997 13.12 26.33 -14.04
CA GLN A 997 12.42 25.05 -14.07
C GLN A 997 11.28 25.01 -15.10
N ARG A 998 10.47 26.08 -15.22
CA ARG A 998 9.40 26.14 -16.24
C ARG A 998 9.92 26.07 -17.65
N ILE A 999 11.02 26.75 -17.94
CA ILE A 999 11.67 26.73 -19.24
C ILE A 999 12.11 25.31 -19.58
N ARG A 1000 12.84 24.64 -18.68
CA ARG A 1000 13.26 23.24 -18.89
C ARG A 1000 12.08 22.30 -19.10
N ALA A 1001 11.01 22.46 -18.32
CA ALA A 1001 9.81 21.62 -18.44
C ALA A 1001 9.09 21.83 -19.79
N ALA A 1002 9.01 23.08 -20.26
CA ALA A 1002 8.44 23.41 -21.57
C ALA A 1002 9.33 22.89 -22.73
N GLU A 1003 10.65 23.02 -22.62
CA GLU A 1003 11.61 22.52 -23.60
C GLU A 1003 11.62 21.00 -23.70
N ALA A 1004 11.40 20.28 -22.60
CA ALA A 1004 11.29 18.81 -22.61
C ALA A 1004 10.08 18.29 -23.39
N VAL A 1005 9.07 19.14 -23.60
CA VAL A 1005 7.82 18.82 -24.32
C VAL A 1005 7.84 19.29 -25.77
N ALA A 1006 8.59 20.36 -26.07
CA ALA A 1006 8.79 20.90 -27.41
C ALA A 1006 9.56 19.92 -28.32
#